data_AF-A0A934AXG7-F1
#
_entry.id   AF-A0A934AXG7-F1
#
_cell.length_a   1.000
_cell.length_b   1.000
_cell.length_c   1.000
_cell.angle_alpha   90.00
_cell.angle_beta   90.00
_cell.angle_gamma   90.00
#
_symmetry.space_group_name_H-M   'P 1'
#
loop_
_entity.id
_entity.type
_entity.pdbx_description
1 polymer ?
#
loop_
_entity_poly.entity_id
_entity_poly.type
_entity_poly.pdbx_seq_one_letter_code
_entity_poly.pdbx_strand_id
1 'polypeptide(L)'
;MGFWRDITQDYKAVFERDPAARNSLEVILAYPGFHAVFIHRINHILWNAGIPVIPRLLSHAARLLTGIEIHPAAKLGAGFFIDHGMGVVIGETAEAGANCLLYQGVTLGGTGKEKGKRHPTLGNNVTVGAGAKILGAIIIGNNAVIGANSVILKPVPDNAICVGVPGRITKKKIIRMTTEDGLVEVMDYFPDPTNEKIKELEARISELAGKIEAPRNDRQKGGRMKLYNTLGGKKEDFVPVTPGQVKMYVCGITVYDHCHIGHARSSIIFDIMRRYLAYRGFDVTFVKNFTDIDDKIINRAKQEGIAWNEVAEKYIAEYYQDMDQLGVGRADIEPKATEHIQEIIDITKGLVDKGYAYAVDGDVYFQIEKFSDYGKLSKRDLDDMIAGARVNVNERKRNPMDFALWKASKEGEPSWDSPWGPGRPGWHIECSAMSRKHLGDTFDIHGGGADLTFPHHENEIAQSEAFTGKPFAKYWVHNGFITVDKEKMSKSLGNFFTIKEILSKFDAEPVRFFLLSTHYRSPIEFSDEQLKEAEVSIDRYYTTALRVRDFLVQDNVKEKAGAEEKAFGEMLDTFRDRFTEAMDDDFNTALAIGNIFELIRMLNKYLDAKPSGAKAKELVVRAQDLLKEIGNALNIFSRTPEQWNSSLMRFKCPNVTEEFILSKIEERQKARGNKDWAAADAIRKELEDKGVVLEDKKEGTAWKVKV
;
A
#
# COMPACT_ATOMS: atom_id res chain seq x y z
N MET A 1 -64.40 -20.49 -30.04
CA MET A 1 -64.79 -19.06 -30.12
C MET A 1 -63.68 -18.06 -29.75
N GLY A 2 -62.48 -18.49 -29.28
CA GLY A 2 -61.41 -17.56 -28.86
C GLY A 2 -60.71 -16.78 -29.98
N PHE A 3 -60.41 -17.41 -31.12
CA PHE A 3 -59.63 -16.79 -32.21
C PHE A 3 -60.17 -15.45 -32.71
N TRP A 4 -61.45 -15.39 -33.07
CA TRP A 4 -62.08 -14.15 -33.55
C TRP A 4 -62.18 -13.08 -32.46
N ARG A 5 -62.38 -13.48 -31.21
CA ARG A 5 -62.38 -12.57 -30.06
C ARG A 5 -61.00 -11.94 -29.87
N ASP A 6 -59.95 -12.75 -29.94
CA ASP A 6 -58.59 -12.28 -29.70
C ASP A 6 -58.12 -11.34 -30.82
N ILE A 7 -58.42 -11.67 -32.08
CA ILE A 7 -58.15 -10.77 -33.23
C ILE A 7 -58.92 -9.46 -33.10
N THR A 8 -60.18 -9.51 -32.69
CA THR A 8 -60.98 -8.30 -32.48
C THR A 8 -60.36 -7.41 -31.40
N GLN A 9 -59.79 -8.00 -30.35
CA GLN A 9 -59.11 -7.26 -29.29
C GLN A 9 -57.76 -6.70 -29.76
N ASP A 10 -56.97 -7.45 -30.52
CA ASP A 10 -55.72 -6.93 -31.10
C ASP A 10 -55.98 -5.77 -32.05
N TYR A 11 -57.03 -5.90 -32.88
CA TYR A 11 -57.47 -4.85 -33.80
C TYR A 11 -57.87 -3.57 -33.05
N LYS A 12 -58.64 -3.70 -31.95
CA LYS A 12 -58.99 -2.55 -31.10
C LYS A 12 -57.78 -1.94 -30.42
N ALA A 13 -56.83 -2.75 -29.97
CA ALA A 13 -55.62 -2.28 -29.31
C ALA A 13 -54.79 -1.34 -30.20
N VAL A 14 -54.84 -1.50 -31.53
CA VAL A 14 -54.20 -0.55 -32.47
C VAL A 14 -54.77 0.86 -32.31
N PHE A 15 -56.09 1.01 -32.37
CA PHE A 15 -56.75 2.33 -32.23
C PHE A 15 -56.61 2.93 -30.84
N GLU A 16 -56.58 2.10 -29.80
CA GLU A 16 -56.46 2.57 -28.42
C GLU A 16 -55.04 3.08 -28.11
N ARG A 17 -54.02 2.60 -28.83
CA ARG A 17 -52.61 2.78 -28.44
C ARG A 17 -51.76 3.51 -29.47
N ASP A 18 -52.17 3.53 -30.74
CA ASP A 18 -51.54 4.34 -31.76
C ASP A 18 -52.49 5.46 -32.23
N PRO A 19 -52.23 6.73 -31.85
CA PRO A 19 -53.04 7.86 -32.28
C PRO A 19 -52.95 8.14 -33.79
N ALA A 20 -51.99 7.54 -34.50
CA ALA A 20 -51.90 7.64 -35.96
C ALA A 20 -52.91 6.75 -36.69
N ALA A 21 -53.56 5.78 -36.02
CA ALA A 21 -54.54 4.90 -36.63
C ALA A 21 -55.85 5.64 -36.92
N ARG A 22 -56.09 6.03 -38.18
CA ARG A 22 -57.26 6.88 -38.53
C ARG A 22 -58.49 6.07 -38.91
N ASN A 23 -58.32 4.92 -39.56
CA ASN A 23 -59.45 4.12 -40.06
C ASN A 23 -59.13 2.62 -40.16
N SER A 24 -60.18 1.81 -40.28
CA SER A 24 -60.11 0.35 -40.30
C SER A 24 -59.30 -0.23 -41.47
N LEU A 25 -59.42 0.38 -42.65
CA LEU A 25 -58.77 -0.12 -43.86
C LEU A 25 -57.24 0.05 -43.76
N GLU A 26 -56.80 1.17 -43.21
CA GLU A 26 -55.39 1.46 -42.92
C GLU A 26 -54.78 0.44 -41.98
N VAL A 27 -55.44 0.13 -40.86
CA VAL A 27 -54.96 -0.89 -39.90
C VAL A 27 -54.87 -2.27 -40.54
N ILE A 28 -55.87 -2.67 -41.34
CA ILE A 28 -55.89 -3.98 -41.97
C ILE A 28 -54.84 -4.10 -43.08
N LEU A 29 -54.50 -3.02 -43.80
CA LEU A 29 -53.60 -3.08 -44.96
C LEU A 29 -52.16 -2.64 -44.69
N ALA A 30 -51.92 -1.81 -43.67
CA ALA A 30 -50.65 -1.09 -43.54
C ALA A 30 -49.99 -1.16 -42.16
N TYR A 31 -50.53 -1.92 -41.20
CA TYR A 31 -49.93 -2.07 -39.86
C TYR A 31 -49.15 -3.39 -39.71
N PRO A 32 -47.81 -3.37 -39.80
CA PRO A 32 -47.00 -4.60 -39.79
C PRO A 32 -47.12 -5.37 -38.46
N GLY A 33 -47.28 -4.65 -37.34
CA GLY A 33 -47.49 -5.25 -36.02
C GLY A 33 -48.78 -6.08 -35.96
N PHE A 34 -49.88 -5.54 -36.48
CA PHE A 34 -51.15 -6.26 -36.55
C PHE A 34 -51.07 -7.47 -37.48
N HIS A 35 -50.43 -7.33 -38.66
CA HIS A 35 -50.22 -8.44 -39.59
C HIS A 35 -49.41 -9.57 -38.97
N ALA A 36 -48.32 -9.26 -38.27
CA ALA A 36 -47.48 -10.25 -37.62
C ALA A 36 -48.25 -11.05 -36.55
N VAL A 37 -49.04 -10.37 -35.71
CA VAL A 37 -49.87 -11.01 -34.69
C VAL A 37 -50.98 -11.84 -35.33
N PHE A 38 -51.66 -11.33 -36.36
CA PHE A 38 -52.71 -12.06 -37.08
C PHE A 38 -52.18 -13.36 -37.70
N ILE A 39 -51.07 -13.28 -38.45
CA ILE A 39 -50.43 -14.46 -39.05
C ILE A 39 -49.94 -15.42 -37.96
N HIS A 40 -49.38 -14.90 -36.85
CA HIS A 40 -48.98 -15.73 -35.72
C HIS A 40 -50.16 -16.50 -35.12
N ARG A 41 -51.34 -15.90 -34.94
CA ARG A 41 -52.51 -16.62 -34.40
C ARG A 41 -52.94 -17.78 -35.29
N ILE A 42 -52.89 -17.62 -36.61
CA ILE A 42 -53.13 -18.71 -37.57
C ILE A 42 -52.03 -19.79 -37.41
N ASN A 43 -50.76 -19.38 -37.39
CA ASN A 43 -49.62 -20.29 -37.23
C ASN A 43 -49.67 -21.06 -35.92
N HIS A 44 -50.10 -20.44 -34.84
CA HIS A 44 -50.22 -21.06 -33.52
C HIS A 44 -51.29 -22.15 -33.52
N ILE A 45 -52.42 -21.93 -34.23
CA ILE A 45 -53.45 -22.97 -34.43
C ILE A 45 -52.88 -24.14 -35.23
N LEU A 46 -52.23 -23.86 -36.36
CA LEU A 46 -51.64 -24.91 -37.21
C LEU A 46 -50.55 -25.69 -36.46
N TRP A 47 -49.74 -25.01 -35.66
CA TRP A 47 -48.73 -25.62 -34.80
C TRP A 47 -49.36 -26.54 -33.76
N ASN A 48 -50.41 -26.09 -33.05
CA ASN A 48 -51.12 -26.89 -32.06
C ASN A 48 -51.93 -28.05 -32.68
N ALA A 49 -52.31 -27.92 -33.96
CA ALA A 49 -52.91 -29.02 -34.74
C ALA A 49 -51.87 -30.08 -35.17
N GLY A 50 -50.59 -29.91 -34.81
CA GLY A 50 -49.52 -30.86 -35.14
C GLY A 50 -49.06 -30.80 -36.58
N ILE A 51 -49.39 -29.74 -37.33
CA ILE A 51 -49.00 -29.61 -38.74
C ILE A 51 -47.49 -29.34 -38.82
N PRO A 52 -46.72 -30.22 -39.49
CA PRO A 52 -45.28 -30.07 -39.57
C PRO A 52 -44.91 -28.98 -40.59
N VAL A 53 -43.79 -28.29 -40.35
CA VAL A 53 -43.10 -27.36 -41.29
C VAL A 53 -43.87 -26.09 -41.68
N ILE A 54 -45.15 -26.17 -42.05
CA ILE A 54 -45.98 -25.06 -42.52
C ILE A 54 -46.00 -23.88 -41.55
N PRO A 55 -46.24 -24.05 -40.22
CA PRO A 55 -46.22 -22.90 -39.30
C PRO A 55 -44.88 -22.19 -39.26
N ARG A 56 -43.78 -22.93 -39.47
CA ARG A 56 -42.42 -22.38 -39.47
C ARG A 56 -42.14 -21.58 -40.75
N LEU A 57 -42.57 -22.09 -41.91
CA LEU A 57 -42.46 -21.37 -43.18
C LEU A 57 -43.29 -20.08 -43.16
N LEU A 58 -44.52 -20.14 -42.65
CA LEU A 58 -45.38 -18.96 -42.52
C LEU A 58 -44.82 -17.94 -41.52
N SER A 59 -44.20 -18.38 -40.43
CA SER A 59 -43.48 -17.48 -39.51
C SER A 59 -42.31 -16.77 -40.20
N HIS A 60 -41.54 -17.47 -41.05
CA HIS A 60 -40.47 -16.85 -41.85
C HIS A 60 -40.99 -15.88 -42.91
N ALA A 61 -42.10 -16.19 -43.57
CA ALA A 61 -42.76 -15.27 -44.50
C ALA A 61 -43.28 -14.02 -43.78
N ALA A 62 -43.93 -14.17 -42.62
CA ALA A 62 -44.37 -13.06 -41.79
C ALA A 62 -43.19 -12.16 -41.37
N ARG A 63 -42.06 -12.78 -40.99
CA ARG A 63 -40.82 -12.04 -40.66
C ARG A 63 -40.29 -11.25 -41.84
N LEU A 64 -40.28 -11.82 -43.05
CA LEU A 64 -39.84 -11.12 -44.26
C LEU A 64 -40.72 -9.90 -44.57
N LEU A 65 -42.04 -10.03 -44.37
CA LEU A 65 -43.01 -8.97 -44.66
C LEU A 65 -43.03 -7.86 -43.61
N THR A 66 -42.86 -8.21 -42.33
CA THR A 66 -43.12 -7.29 -41.21
C THR A 66 -41.87 -6.89 -40.42
N GLY A 67 -40.76 -7.61 -40.58
CA GLY A 67 -39.56 -7.45 -39.75
C GLY A 67 -39.70 -7.99 -38.32
N ILE A 68 -40.82 -8.66 -38.00
CA ILE A 68 -41.14 -9.21 -36.67
C ILE A 68 -40.99 -10.73 -36.71
N GLU A 69 -40.18 -11.30 -35.81
CA GLU A 69 -40.03 -12.75 -35.66
C GLU A 69 -40.83 -13.24 -34.45
N ILE A 70 -41.90 -14.00 -34.69
CA ILE A 70 -42.67 -14.68 -33.64
C ILE A 70 -42.64 -16.18 -33.89
N HIS A 71 -42.13 -16.93 -32.92
CA HIS A 71 -42.13 -18.38 -32.98
C HIS A 71 -43.57 -18.94 -32.95
N PRO A 72 -43.94 -19.94 -33.79
CA PRO A 72 -45.31 -20.49 -33.81
C PRO A 72 -45.80 -21.02 -32.47
N ALA A 73 -44.91 -21.61 -31.67
CA ALA A 73 -45.21 -22.13 -30.33
C ALA A 73 -45.41 -21.07 -29.22
N ALA A 74 -45.03 -19.80 -29.45
CA ALA A 74 -45.18 -18.76 -28.44
C ALA A 74 -46.67 -18.54 -28.13
N LYS A 75 -47.00 -18.17 -26.88
CA LYS A 75 -48.39 -17.91 -26.48
C LYS A 75 -48.60 -16.44 -26.25
N LEU A 76 -49.48 -15.83 -27.05
CA LEU A 76 -49.82 -14.41 -26.94
C LEU A 76 -51.28 -14.25 -26.51
N GLY A 77 -51.49 -13.54 -25.40
CA GLY A 77 -52.80 -13.12 -24.92
C GLY A 77 -53.50 -12.18 -25.92
N ALA A 78 -54.78 -11.92 -25.66
CA ALA A 78 -55.58 -11.03 -26.48
C ALA A 78 -55.24 -9.55 -26.22
N GLY A 79 -55.40 -8.68 -27.21
CA GLY A 79 -55.01 -7.27 -27.12
C GLY A 79 -53.50 -7.05 -27.20
N PHE A 80 -52.75 -8.01 -27.75
CA PHE A 80 -51.30 -7.92 -27.88
C PHE A 80 -50.96 -6.96 -29.03
N PHE A 81 -50.24 -5.88 -28.71
CA PHE A 81 -49.93 -4.84 -29.66
C PHE A 81 -48.41 -4.71 -29.85
N ILE A 82 -47.97 -4.65 -31.10
CA ILE A 82 -46.58 -4.39 -31.46
C ILE A 82 -46.55 -3.07 -32.22
N ASP A 83 -45.98 -2.05 -31.61
CA ASP A 83 -45.81 -0.73 -32.21
C ASP A 83 -44.42 -0.61 -32.84
N HIS A 84 -44.36 -0.08 -34.06
CA HIS A 84 -43.14 0.03 -34.86
C HIS A 84 -42.27 -1.25 -34.95
N GLY A 85 -42.84 -2.45 -34.92
CA GLY A 85 -42.19 -3.73 -34.56
C GLY A 85 -40.91 -4.22 -35.28
N MET A 86 -40.24 -3.45 -36.12
CA MET A 86 -38.97 -3.83 -36.76
C MET A 86 -37.97 -4.39 -35.75
N GLY A 87 -37.48 -5.61 -36.00
CA GLY A 87 -36.47 -6.26 -35.16
C GLY A 87 -36.99 -6.86 -33.85
N VAL A 88 -38.32 -6.96 -33.67
CA VAL A 88 -38.90 -7.70 -32.54
C VAL A 88 -38.69 -9.20 -32.71
N VAL A 89 -38.20 -9.86 -31.66
CA VAL A 89 -37.93 -11.31 -31.63
C VAL A 89 -38.60 -11.95 -30.42
N ILE A 90 -39.54 -12.86 -30.66
CA ILE A 90 -40.29 -13.61 -29.64
C ILE A 90 -39.98 -15.10 -29.79
N GLY A 91 -39.29 -15.67 -28.80
CA GLY A 91 -38.83 -17.05 -28.84
C GLY A 91 -39.90 -18.11 -28.52
N GLU A 92 -39.52 -19.37 -28.74
CA GLU A 92 -40.41 -20.55 -28.75
C GLU A 92 -41.30 -20.73 -27.53
N THR A 93 -40.72 -20.56 -26.33
CA THR A 93 -41.43 -20.79 -25.06
C THR A 93 -41.83 -19.49 -24.38
N ALA A 94 -41.83 -18.37 -25.12
CA ALA A 94 -42.25 -17.08 -24.60
C ALA A 94 -43.77 -17.08 -24.41
N GLU A 95 -44.21 -16.47 -23.31
CA GLU A 95 -45.63 -16.31 -23.00
C GLU A 95 -45.87 -14.84 -22.67
N ALA A 96 -46.93 -14.26 -23.24
CA ALA A 96 -47.36 -12.92 -22.91
C ALA A 96 -48.84 -12.91 -22.55
N GLY A 97 -49.18 -12.26 -21.43
CA GLY A 97 -50.54 -12.04 -20.99
C GLY A 97 -51.34 -11.14 -21.93
N ALA A 98 -52.55 -10.79 -21.49
CA ALA A 98 -53.42 -9.89 -22.24
C ALA A 98 -52.86 -8.47 -22.26
N ASN A 99 -53.20 -7.71 -23.29
CA ASN A 99 -52.97 -6.26 -23.38
C ASN A 99 -51.49 -5.84 -23.30
N CYS A 100 -50.54 -6.70 -23.65
CA CYS A 100 -49.13 -6.32 -23.69
C CYS A 100 -48.80 -5.43 -24.89
N LEU A 101 -47.83 -4.53 -24.74
CA LEU A 101 -47.32 -3.63 -25.76
C LEU A 101 -45.81 -3.82 -25.92
N LEU A 102 -45.36 -4.10 -27.13
CA LEU A 102 -43.93 -4.19 -27.47
C LEU A 102 -43.59 -3.17 -28.53
N TYR A 103 -42.47 -2.46 -28.34
CA TYR A 103 -41.91 -1.55 -29.33
C TYR A 103 -40.83 -2.23 -30.19
N GLN A 104 -40.30 -1.51 -31.19
CA GLN A 104 -39.23 -1.96 -32.07
C GLN A 104 -38.02 -2.57 -31.32
N GLY A 105 -37.36 -3.57 -31.91
CA GLY A 105 -36.11 -4.13 -31.39
C GLY A 105 -36.21 -4.88 -30.05
N VAL A 106 -37.42 -5.17 -29.57
CA VAL A 106 -37.63 -5.94 -28.34
C VAL A 106 -37.27 -7.41 -28.55
N THR A 107 -36.53 -8.01 -27.62
CA THR A 107 -36.17 -9.43 -27.65
C THR A 107 -36.68 -10.15 -26.41
N LEU A 108 -37.57 -11.14 -26.59
CA LEU A 108 -37.96 -12.12 -25.57
C LEU A 108 -37.15 -13.40 -25.82
N GLY A 109 -35.93 -13.43 -25.26
CA GLY A 109 -34.89 -14.40 -25.58
C GLY A 109 -34.70 -15.48 -24.53
N GLY A 110 -34.15 -16.62 -24.96
CA GLY A 110 -33.80 -17.72 -24.07
C GLY A 110 -32.35 -17.65 -23.57
N THR A 111 -32.10 -18.15 -22.36
CA THR A 111 -30.74 -18.36 -21.85
C THR A 111 -30.36 -19.84 -22.00
N GLY A 112 -29.27 -20.14 -22.71
CA GLY A 112 -28.75 -21.52 -22.84
C GLY A 112 -29.38 -22.38 -23.95
N LYS A 113 -28.96 -23.65 -24.01
CA LYS A 113 -29.35 -24.65 -25.03
C LYS A 113 -30.31 -25.74 -24.52
N GLU A 114 -30.80 -25.60 -23.29
CA GLU A 114 -31.63 -26.62 -22.64
C GLU A 114 -33.02 -26.75 -23.28
N LYS A 115 -33.55 -27.98 -23.28
CA LYS A 115 -34.91 -28.26 -23.77
C LYS A 115 -35.92 -27.99 -22.64
N GLY A 116 -36.83 -27.04 -22.83
CA GLY A 116 -37.85 -26.66 -21.84
C GLY A 116 -38.25 -25.19 -21.87
N LYS A 117 -38.90 -24.71 -20.80
CA LYS A 117 -39.22 -23.28 -20.60
C LYS A 117 -37.89 -22.51 -20.42
N ARG A 118 -37.58 -21.64 -21.37
CA ARG A 118 -36.30 -20.89 -21.43
C ARG A 118 -36.46 -19.41 -21.73
N HIS A 119 -37.62 -19.01 -22.23
CA HIS A 119 -37.98 -17.63 -22.57
C HIS A 119 -38.88 -17.02 -21.47
N PRO A 120 -39.01 -15.69 -21.41
CA PRO A 120 -39.76 -15.04 -20.33
C PRO A 120 -41.28 -15.24 -20.42
N THR A 121 -41.95 -15.01 -19.29
CA THR A 121 -43.41 -14.87 -19.17
C THR A 121 -43.75 -13.44 -18.79
N LEU A 122 -44.48 -12.73 -19.65
CA LEU A 122 -45.05 -11.42 -19.35
C LEU A 122 -46.46 -11.58 -18.78
N GLY A 123 -46.76 -10.89 -17.68
CA GLY A 123 -48.10 -10.75 -17.11
C GLY A 123 -49.02 -9.92 -18.00
N ASN A 124 -50.16 -9.48 -17.46
CA ASN A 124 -51.12 -8.65 -18.19
C ASN A 124 -50.69 -7.17 -18.18
N ASN A 125 -51.07 -6.43 -19.21
CA ASN A 125 -50.81 -4.98 -19.35
C ASN A 125 -49.32 -4.60 -19.25
N VAL A 126 -48.42 -5.46 -19.73
CA VAL A 126 -46.98 -5.19 -19.70
C VAL A 126 -46.58 -4.36 -20.91
N THR A 127 -45.87 -3.25 -20.69
CA THR A 127 -45.29 -2.44 -21.77
C THR A 127 -43.78 -2.64 -21.82
N VAL A 128 -43.25 -2.96 -22.99
CA VAL A 128 -41.82 -3.20 -23.22
C VAL A 128 -41.29 -2.20 -24.24
N GLY A 129 -40.51 -1.25 -23.75
CA GLY A 129 -39.93 -0.15 -24.53
C GLY A 129 -38.94 -0.61 -25.60
N ALA A 130 -38.72 0.28 -26.56
CA ALA A 130 -37.91 0.00 -27.75
C ALA A 130 -36.51 -0.53 -27.40
N GLY A 131 -36.08 -1.60 -28.05
CA GLY A 131 -34.75 -2.18 -27.90
C GLY A 131 -34.52 -2.94 -26.60
N ALA A 132 -35.53 -3.18 -25.76
CA ALA A 132 -35.34 -3.94 -24.52
C ALA A 132 -35.11 -5.45 -24.76
N LYS A 133 -34.25 -6.08 -23.95
CA LYS A 133 -33.97 -7.52 -23.99
C LYS A 133 -34.39 -8.16 -22.67
N ILE A 134 -35.35 -9.07 -22.71
CA ILE A 134 -35.81 -9.84 -21.56
C ILE A 134 -35.37 -11.28 -21.80
N LEU A 135 -34.42 -11.76 -21.00
CA LEU A 135 -33.70 -13.01 -21.27
C LEU A 135 -33.90 -14.01 -20.14
N GLY A 136 -34.22 -15.25 -20.51
CA GLY A 136 -34.34 -16.38 -19.61
C GLY A 136 -35.77 -16.66 -19.15
N ALA A 137 -35.96 -17.75 -18.41
CA ALA A 137 -37.25 -18.18 -17.86
C ALA A 137 -37.65 -17.34 -16.64
N ILE A 138 -37.81 -16.04 -16.82
CA ILE A 138 -38.17 -15.06 -15.78
C ILE A 138 -39.61 -14.56 -15.98
N ILE A 139 -40.23 -14.12 -14.88
CA ILE A 139 -41.59 -13.59 -14.86
C ILE A 139 -41.54 -12.07 -14.74
N ILE A 140 -42.27 -11.39 -15.62
CA ILE A 140 -42.56 -9.95 -15.54
C ILE A 140 -44.00 -9.80 -15.08
N GLY A 141 -44.20 -9.15 -13.94
CA GLY A 141 -45.49 -8.99 -13.28
C GLY A 141 -46.49 -8.15 -14.07
N ASN A 142 -47.75 -8.15 -13.61
CA ASN A 142 -48.83 -7.38 -14.22
C ASN A 142 -48.58 -5.87 -14.13
N ASN A 143 -49.05 -5.11 -15.12
CA ASN A 143 -48.92 -3.64 -15.18
C ASN A 143 -47.46 -3.13 -15.09
N ALA A 144 -46.49 -3.99 -15.41
CA ALA A 144 -45.09 -3.62 -15.38
C ALA A 144 -44.70 -2.86 -16.66
N VAL A 145 -43.75 -1.94 -16.52
CA VAL A 145 -43.18 -1.19 -17.64
C VAL A 145 -41.68 -1.44 -17.70
N ILE A 146 -41.20 -1.96 -18.82
CA ILE A 146 -39.78 -2.12 -19.10
C ILE A 146 -39.33 -0.96 -19.97
N GLY A 147 -38.37 -0.17 -19.49
CA GLY A 147 -37.85 0.98 -20.23
C GLY A 147 -37.09 0.58 -21.49
N ALA A 148 -37.00 1.51 -22.44
CA ALA A 148 -36.23 1.32 -23.67
C ALA A 148 -34.77 0.90 -23.39
N ASN A 149 -34.22 0.07 -24.27
CA ASN A 149 -32.86 -0.48 -24.22
C ASN A 149 -32.48 -1.26 -22.94
N SER A 150 -33.44 -1.56 -22.07
CA SER A 150 -33.16 -2.25 -20.80
C SER A 150 -32.83 -3.73 -21.03
N VAL A 151 -31.96 -4.29 -20.19
CA VAL A 151 -31.62 -5.73 -20.21
C VAL A 151 -32.09 -6.38 -18.91
N ILE A 152 -33.17 -7.15 -19.00
CA ILE A 152 -33.84 -7.76 -17.85
C ILE A 152 -33.41 -9.22 -17.75
N LEU A 153 -32.69 -9.53 -16.66
CA LEU A 153 -32.16 -10.86 -16.35
C LEU A 153 -32.78 -11.46 -15.07
N LYS A 154 -33.68 -10.73 -14.41
CA LYS A 154 -34.30 -11.10 -13.13
C LYS A 154 -35.81 -10.81 -13.16
N PRO A 155 -36.62 -11.54 -12.39
CA PRO A 155 -38.06 -11.29 -12.31
C PRO A 155 -38.38 -9.84 -11.91
N VAL A 156 -39.46 -9.30 -12.48
CA VAL A 156 -39.98 -7.95 -12.19
C VAL A 156 -41.36 -8.09 -11.54
N PRO A 157 -41.63 -7.46 -10.38
CA PRO A 157 -42.91 -7.58 -9.69
C PRO A 157 -44.02 -6.76 -10.38
N ASP A 158 -45.27 -7.01 -9.97
CA ASP A 158 -46.44 -6.27 -10.43
C ASP A 158 -46.30 -4.76 -10.17
N ASN A 159 -46.86 -3.94 -11.07
CA ASN A 159 -46.92 -2.47 -11.03
C ASN A 159 -45.56 -1.74 -11.02
N ALA A 160 -44.47 -2.46 -11.31
CA ALA A 160 -43.11 -1.93 -11.27
C ALA A 160 -42.64 -1.35 -12.62
N ILE A 161 -41.71 -0.40 -12.54
CA ILE A 161 -40.98 0.10 -13.71
C ILE A 161 -39.54 -0.38 -13.61
N CYS A 162 -39.04 -1.05 -14.64
CA CYS A 162 -37.68 -1.58 -14.69
C CYS A 162 -36.90 -0.94 -15.84
N VAL A 163 -35.77 -0.30 -15.54
CA VAL A 163 -34.96 0.43 -16.54
C VAL A 163 -33.47 0.11 -16.42
N GLY A 164 -32.74 0.20 -17.53
CA GLY A 164 -31.26 0.16 -17.57
C GLY A 164 -30.63 -1.19 -17.95
N VAL A 165 -29.29 -1.22 -17.98
CA VAL A 165 -28.46 -2.38 -18.34
C VAL A 165 -27.37 -2.57 -17.27
N PRO A 166 -27.45 -3.60 -16.40
CA PRO A 166 -28.59 -4.50 -16.20
C PRO A 166 -29.80 -3.77 -15.59
N GLY A 167 -31.01 -4.23 -15.89
CA GLY A 167 -32.27 -3.62 -15.49
C GLY A 167 -32.46 -3.56 -13.98
N ARG A 168 -32.93 -2.41 -13.48
CA ARG A 168 -33.20 -2.15 -12.07
C ARG A 168 -34.64 -1.71 -11.87
N ILE A 169 -35.27 -2.24 -10.83
CA ILE A 169 -36.64 -1.87 -10.43
C ILE A 169 -36.60 -0.51 -9.74
N THR A 170 -37.41 0.43 -10.21
CA THR A 170 -37.62 1.74 -9.60
C THR A 170 -38.94 1.74 -8.83
N LYS A 171 -38.96 2.32 -7.63
CA LYS A 171 -40.18 2.43 -6.80
C LYS A 171 -40.91 3.74 -7.11
N LYS A 172 -42.22 3.65 -7.36
CA LYS A 172 -43.11 4.81 -7.60
C LYS A 172 -43.32 5.61 -6.31
N LYS A 173 -43.31 6.94 -6.41
CA LYS A 173 -43.91 7.84 -5.40
C LYS A 173 -45.28 8.24 -5.93
N ILE A 174 -46.34 7.72 -5.31
CA ILE A 174 -47.72 8.11 -5.66
C ILE A 174 -48.03 9.39 -4.89
N ILE A 175 -48.30 10.49 -5.59
CA ILE A 175 -48.80 11.71 -4.98
C ILE A 175 -50.32 11.72 -5.15
N ARG A 176 -51.04 11.72 -4.02
CA ARG A 176 -52.49 11.96 -4.00
C ARG A 176 -52.71 13.46 -3.95
N MET A 177 -53.32 14.02 -4.99
CA MET A 177 -53.78 15.41 -5.00
C MET A 177 -55.30 15.44 -5.09
N THR A 178 -55.92 16.34 -4.34
CA THR A 178 -57.36 16.59 -4.42
C THR A 178 -57.58 17.68 -5.47
N THR A 179 -58.39 17.39 -6.48
CA THR A 179 -58.86 18.35 -7.48
C THR A 179 -60.36 18.62 -7.27
N GLU A 180 -60.94 19.60 -7.98
CA GLU A 180 -62.38 19.92 -7.88
C GLU A 180 -63.29 18.73 -8.23
N ASP A 181 -62.79 17.75 -9.00
CA ASP A 181 -63.50 16.52 -9.38
C ASP A 181 -63.19 15.31 -8.45
N GLY A 182 -62.44 15.50 -7.36
CA GLY A 182 -62.10 14.48 -6.38
C GLY A 182 -60.61 14.15 -6.25
N LEU A 183 -60.30 13.06 -5.53
CA LEU A 183 -58.93 12.56 -5.34
C LEU A 183 -58.37 12.01 -6.65
N VAL A 184 -57.36 12.67 -7.20
CA VAL A 184 -56.62 12.21 -8.39
C VAL A 184 -55.23 11.75 -7.95
N GLU A 185 -54.88 10.51 -8.27
CA GLU A 185 -53.52 10.00 -8.13
C GLU A 185 -52.71 10.46 -9.34
N VAL A 186 -51.83 11.46 -9.16
CA VAL A 186 -50.99 11.99 -10.24
C VAL A 186 -49.58 11.42 -10.09
N MET A 187 -49.04 10.89 -11.20
CA MET A 187 -47.70 10.32 -11.27
C MET A 187 -46.68 11.43 -11.50
N ASP A 188 -45.87 11.73 -10.48
CA ASP A 188 -44.82 12.75 -10.59
C ASP A 188 -43.44 12.11 -10.81
N TYR A 189 -42.81 12.56 -11.90
CA TYR A 189 -41.40 12.42 -12.28
C TYR A 189 -40.84 11.03 -12.64
N PHE A 190 -40.22 10.94 -13.83
CA PHE A 190 -39.29 9.86 -14.19
C PHE A 190 -37.97 10.09 -13.45
N PRO A 191 -37.54 9.23 -12.52
CA PRO A 191 -36.23 9.38 -11.88
C PRO A 191 -35.15 9.21 -12.95
N ASP A 192 -34.40 10.28 -13.22
CA ASP A 192 -33.20 10.27 -14.06
C ASP A 192 -32.04 9.80 -13.18
N PRO A 193 -31.58 8.55 -13.33
CA PRO A 193 -30.50 8.01 -12.51
C PRO A 193 -29.19 8.75 -12.74
N THR A 194 -29.05 9.46 -13.86
CA THR A 194 -27.89 10.31 -14.16
C THR A 194 -27.99 11.60 -13.35
N ASN A 195 -29.16 12.25 -13.34
CA ASN A 195 -29.36 13.49 -12.57
C ASN A 195 -29.34 13.23 -11.06
N GLU A 196 -29.89 12.10 -10.58
CA GLU A 196 -29.76 11.71 -9.17
C GLU A 196 -28.30 11.46 -8.81
N LYS A 197 -27.52 10.86 -9.71
CA LYS A 197 -26.09 10.62 -9.48
C LYS A 197 -25.25 11.87 -9.63
N ILE A 198 -25.65 12.83 -10.48
CA ILE A 198 -25.05 14.17 -10.53
C ILE A 198 -25.36 14.90 -9.23
N LYS A 199 -26.59 14.89 -8.73
CA LYS A 199 -26.93 15.48 -7.43
C LYS A 199 -26.25 14.78 -6.27
N GLU A 200 -26.07 13.47 -6.31
CA GLU A 200 -25.34 12.70 -5.30
C GLU A 200 -23.83 13.01 -5.39
N LEU A 201 -23.28 13.18 -6.58
CA LEU A 201 -21.90 13.65 -6.80
C LEU A 201 -21.72 15.11 -6.40
N GLU A 202 -22.67 16.00 -6.66
CA GLU A 202 -22.66 17.40 -6.25
C GLU A 202 -22.78 17.50 -4.73
N ALA A 203 -23.66 16.72 -4.11
CA ALA A 203 -23.74 16.60 -2.66
C ALA A 203 -22.46 16.02 -2.07
N ARG A 204 -21.84 15.02 -2.72
CA ARG A 204 -20.56 14.44 -2.31
C ARG A 204 -19.40 15.41 -2.51
N ILE A 205 -19.39 16.17 -3.60
CA ILE A 205 -18.40 17.21 -3.89
C ILE A 205 -18.58 18.37 -2.91
N SER A 206 -19.81 18.75 -2.56
CA SER A 206 -20.09 19.79 -1.56
C SER A 206 -19.80 19.31 -0.14
N GLU A 207 -20.01 18.03 0.17
CA GLU A 207 -19.60 17.38 1.43
C GLU A 207 -18.07 17.29 1.51
N LEU A 208 -17.40 16.91 0.41
CA LEU A 208 -15.93 16.85 0.33
C LEU A 208 -15.32 18.25 0.32
N ALA A 209 -15.91 19.22 -0.36
CA ALA A 209 -15.52 20.62 -0.33
C ALA A 209 -15.74 21.20 1.06
N GLY A 210 -16.87 20.88 1.71
CA GLY A 210 -17.11 21.19 3.12
C GLY A 210 -16.12 20.52 4.08
N LYS A 211 -15.62 19.33 3.77
CA LYS A 211 -14.52 18.65 4.49
C LYS A 211 -13.13 19.23 4.16
N ILE A 212 -12.96 19.88 3.01
CA ILE A 212 -11.74 20.58 2.59
C ILE A 212 -11.71 22.02 3.15
N GLU A 213 -12.87 22.64 3.35
CA GLU A 213 -13.06 24.01 3.88
C GLU A 213 -13.36 24.07 5.38
N ALA A 214 -13.84 22.98 6.01
CA ALA A 214 -13.76 22.81 7.46
C ALA A 214 -12.28 22.92 7.87
N PRO A 215 -11.97 23.73 8.89
CA PRO A 215 -10.77 24.55 8.90
C PRO A 215 -9.51 23.69 8.70
N ARG A 216 -8.66 24.15 7.79
CA ARG A 216 -7.24 23.79 7.63
C ARG A 216 -6.41 23.84 8.95
N ASN A 217 -7.03 24.13 10.09
CA ASN A 217 -6.47 24.16 11.43
C ASN A 217 -6.59 22.85 12.20
N ASP A 218 -7.28 21.82 11.69
CA ASP A 218 -7.32 20.50 12.35
C ASP A 218 -6.51 19.45 11.56
N ARG A 219 -5.29 19.82 11.15
CA ARG A 219 -4.25 18.84 10.82
C ARG A 219 -3.97 18.04 12.08
N GLN A 220 -4.73 16.96 12.31
CA GLN A 220 -4.24 15.84 13.09
C GLN A 220 -2.81 15.57 12.61
N LYS A 221 -1.85 15.60 13.55
CA LYS A 221 -0.47 15.18 13.31
C LYS A 221 -0.50 13.91 12.45
N GLY A 222 -0.01 13.99 11.20
CA GLY A 222 0.06 12.86 10.27
C GLY A 222 -1.13 12.57 9.33
N GLY A 223 -2.13 13.44 9.18
CA GLY A 223 -3.38 13.19 8.41
C GLY A 223 -3.33 12.88 6.91
N ARG A 224 -2.20 12.45 6.33
CA ARG A 224 -2.06 11.90 4.96
C ARG A 224 -1.05 10.75 4.85
N MET A 225 -0.45 10.32 5.96
CA MET A 225 0.61 9.32 5.95
C MET A 225 0.02 7.93 5.71
N LYS A 226 0.70 7.14 4.88
CA LYS A 226 0.42 5.74 4.61
C LYS A 226 1.60 4.88 5.04
N LEU A 227 1.30 3.72 5.59
CA LEU A 227 2.29 2.75 6.04
C LEU A 227 1.90 1.37 5.50
N TYR A 228 2.86 0.66 4.91
CA TYR A 228 2.62 -0.73 4.55
C TYR A 228 2.56 -1.60 5.79
N ASN A 229 1.40 -2.19 5.99
CA ASN A 229 1.14 -3.11 7.08
C ASN A 229 1.34 -4.54 6.59
N THR A 230 2.36 -5.26 7.09
CA THR A 230 2.59 -6.67 6.73
C THR A 230 1.35 -7.52 7.03
N LEU A 231 0.64 -7.22 8.11
CA LEU A 231 -0.61 -7.92 8.45
C LEU A 231 -1.71 -7.67 7.41
N GLY A 232 -1.85 -6.45 6.89
CA GLY A 232 -2.83 -6.10 5.86
C GLY A 232 -2.42 -6.44 4.43
N GLY A 233 -1.12 -6.65 4.19
CA GLY A 233 -0.55 -6.89 2.85
C GLY A 233 -0.63 -5.69 1.91
N LYS A 234 -0.83 -4.48 2.43
CA LYS A 234 -1.03 -3.25 1.65
C LYS A 234 -0.63 -2.01 2.43
N LYS A 235 -0.49 -0.88 1.73
CA LYS A 235 -0.38 0.45 2.35
C LYS A 235 -1.75 0.84 2.93
N GLU A 236 -1.75 1.22 4.20
CA GLU A 236 -2.93 1.63 4.96
C GLU A 236 -2.70 3.04 5.51
N ASP A 237 -3.78 3.79 5.74
CA ASP A 237 -3.66 5.11 6.36
C ASP A 237 -3.13 4.94 7.79
N PHE A 238 -2.10 5.71 8.13
CA PHE A 238 -1.48 5.69 9.44
C PHE A 238 -2.30 6.53 10.41
N VAL A 239 -2.94 5.85 11.36
CA VAL A 239 -3.78 6.45 12.40
C VAL A 239 -3.31 5.87 13.73
N PRO A 240 -2.73 6.67 14.64
CA PRO A 240 -2.29 6.16 15.91
C PRO A 240 -3.45 5.66 16.79
N VAL A 241 -3.16 4.74 17.70
CA VAL A 241 -4.07 4.23 18.73
C VAL A 241 -4.51 5.38 19.64
N THR A 242 -3.57 6.23 20.04
CA THR A 242 -3.83 7.47 20.80
C THR A 242 -3.51 8.68 19.91
N PRO A 243 -4.47 9.58 19.61
CA PRO A 243 -4.22 10.75 18.77
C PRO A 243 -2.98 11.56 19.19
N GLY A 244 -2.04 11.74 18.26
CA GLY A 244 -0.82 12.52 18.47
C GLY A 244 0.33 11.80 19.19
N GLN A 245 0.14 10.55 19.63
CA GLN A 245 1.18 9.71 20.24
C GLN A 245 1.44 8.48 19.37
N VAL A 246 2.68 8.01 19.31
CA VAL A 246 3.05 6.77 18.60
C VAL A 246 3.91 5.91 19.51
N LYS A 247 3.43 4.72 19.82
CA LYS A 247 4.13 3.69 20.57
C LYS A 247 4.68 2.64 19.61
N MET A 248 5.99 2.56 19.51
CA MET A 248 6.68 1.64 18.60
C MET A 248 7.59 0.68 19.38
N TYR A 249 7.46 -0.62 19.09
CA TYR A 249 8.36 -1.67 19.56
C TYR A 249 9.11 -2.25 18.36
N VAL A 250 10.43 -2.40 18.46
CA VAL A 250 11.23 -3.06 17.41
C VAL A 250 12.09 -4.13 18.06
N CYS A 251 12.00 -5.36 17.56
CA CYS A 251 12.84 -6.44 18.05
C CYS A 251 14.32 -6.10 17.84
N GLY A 252 15.10 -6.15 18.92
CA GLY A 252 16.54 -5.92 18.87
C GLY A 252 17.33 -7.17 18.51
N ILE A 253 18.56 -7.24 19.01
CA ILE A 253 19.49 -8.32 18.67
C ILE A 253 19.65 -9.31 19.82
N THR A 254 20.01 -10.54 19.48
CA THR A 254 20.63 -11.47 20.44
C THR A 254 22.10 -11.09 20.62
N VAL A 255 22.51 -10.77 21.83
CA VAL A 255 23.84 -10.21 22.12
C VAL A 255 24.87 -11.31 22.37
N TYR A 256 25.20 -12.05 21.32
CA TYR A 256 26.15 -13.18 21.37
C TYR A 256 27.34 -13.04 20.41
N ASP A 257 27.33 -12.03 19.54
CA ASP A 257 28.38 -11.84 18.54
C ASP A 257 28.38 -10.40 18.00
N HIS A 258 29.42 -10.04 17.25
CA HIS A 258 29.55 -8.74 16.59
C HIS A 258 28.38 -8.42 15.65
N CYS A 259 28.03 -7.14 15.56
CA CYS A 259 27.00 -6.66 14.64
C CYS A 259 27.48 -6.66 13.19
N HIS A 260 26.53 -6.90 12.29
CA HIS A 260 26.74 -6.84 10.85
C HIS A 260 25.80 -5.82 10.20
N ILE A 261 26.03 -5.56 8.92
CA ILE A 261 25.28 -4.54 8.17
C ILE A 261 23.76 -4.76 8.15
N GLY A 262 23.30 -6.02 8.31
CA GLY A 262 21.88 -6.32 8.48
C GLY A 262 21.28 -5.73 9.75
N HIS A 263 22.00 -5.80 10.88
CA HIS A 263 21.60 -5.18 12.13
C HIS A 263 21.62 -3.65 12.03
N ALA A 264 22.64 -3.09 11.37
CA ALA A 264 22.70 -1.64 11.11
C ALA A 264 21.52 -1.17 10.26
N ARG A 265 21.15 -1.91 9.21
CA ARG A 265 20.00 -1.58 8.36
C ARG A 265 18.72 -1.45 9.16
N SER A 266 18.37 -2.47 9.95
CA SER A 266 17.19 -2.41 10.83
C SER A 266 17.27 -1.19 11.76
N SER A 267 18.39 -1.03 12.47
CA SER A 267 18.56 0.04 13.47
C SER A 267 18.46 1.44 12.87
N ILE A 268 19.06 1.67 11.70
CA ILE A 268 19.00 2.95 10.97
C ILE A 268 17.58 3.23 10.48
N ILE A 269 16.90 2.25 9.88
CA ILE A 269 15.54 2.43 9.34
C ILE A 269 14.58 2.84 10.44
N PHE A 270 14.58 2.15 11.57
CA PHE A 270 13.66 2.46 12.66
C PHE A 270 14.03 3.76 13.41
N ASP A 271 15.31 4.14 13.45
CA ASP A 271 15.72 5.47 13.89
C ASP A 271 15.18 6.58 12.95
N ILE A 272 15.22 6.38 11.63
CA ILE A 272 14.62 7.32 10.67
C ILE A 272 13.11 7.39 10.83
N MET A 273 12.43 6.26 11.02
CA MET A 273 10.99 6.25 11.23
C MET A 273 10.62 7.07 12.47
N ARG A 274 11.30 6.85 13.60
CA ARG A 274 11.10 7.64 14.83
C ARG A 274 11.38 9.13 14.60
N ARG A 275 12.50 9.48 13.98
CA ARG A 275 12.88 10.88 13.68
C ARG A 275 11.87 11.57 12.79
N TYR A 276 11.37 10.88 11.76
CA TYR A 276 10.37 11.43 10.86
C TYR A 276 9.01 11.59 11.55
N LEU A 277 8.58 10.62 12.37
CA LEU A 277 7.37 10.76 13.17
C LEU A 277 7.46 11.96 14.13
N ALA A 278 8.61 12.15 14.79
CA ALA A 278 8.87 13.34 15.61
C ALA A 278 8.88 14.64 14.78
N TYR A 279 9.47 14.63 13.57
CA TYR A 279 9.43 15.75 12.62
C TYR A 279 7.99 16.11 12.23
N ARG A 280 7.10 15.12 12.13
CA ARG A 280 5.66 15.30 11.90
C ARG A 280 4.87 15.73 13.14
N GLY A 281 5.56 15.91 14.26
CA GLY A 281 5.04 16.41 15.52
C GLY A 281 4.48 15.34 16.43
N PHE A 282 4.59 14.04 16.11
CA PHE A 282 4.14 12.98 17.01
C PHE A 282 5.02 12.92 18.27
N ASP A 283 4.38 12.62 19.40
CA ASP A 283 5.07 12.20 20.61
C ASP A 283 5.35 10.69 20.52
N VAL A 284 6.61 10.30 20.33
CA VAL A 284 6.98 8.93 20.00
C VAL A 284 7.62 8.27 21.21
N THR A 285 7.09 7.12 21.64
CA THR A 285 7.75 6.21 22.58
C THR A 285 8.31 5.03 21.80
N PHE A 286 9.63 4.93 21.72
CA PHE A 286 10.35 3.87 21.04
C PHE A 286 10.98 2.89 22.04
N VAL A 287 10.61 1.63 21.92
CA VAL A 287 11.16 0.52 22.72
C VAL A 287 11.92 -0.45 21.81
N LYS A 288 13.12 -0.84 22.22
CA LYS A 288 13.93 -1.84 21.51
C LYS A 288 14.68 -2.73 22.50
N ASN A 289 14.37 -4.02 22.52
CA ASN A 289 14.95 -4.91 23.53
C ASN A 289 16.38 -5.35 23.20
N PHE A 290 17.05 -5.91 24.21
CA PHE A 290 18.17 -6.83 24.03
C PHE A 290 17.76 -8.23 24.50
N THR A 291 17.96 -9.23 23.65
CA THR A 291 17.87 -10.63 24.07
C THR A 291 19.22 -11.02 24.66
N ASP A 292 19.33 -10.91 25.98
CA ASP A 292 20.53 -11.15 26.79
C ASP A 292 20.54 -12.55 27.44
N ILE A 293 19.56 -13.38 27.10
CA ILE A 293 19.52 -14.80 27.42
C ILE A 293 19.02 -15.60 26.21
N ASP A 294 19.84 -16.52 25.69
CA ASP A 294 19.49 -17.44 24.60
C ASP A 294 20.49 -18.60 24.55
N ASP A 295 20.12 -19.71 23.90
CA ASP A 295 21.02 -20.84 23.68
C ASP A 295 22.32 -20.40 22.95
N LYS A 296 22.26 -19.40 22.05
CA LYS A 296 23.44 -18.85 21.37
C LYS A 296 24.41 -18.16 22.33
N ILE A 297 23.90 -17.43 23.33
CA ILE A 297 24.72 -16.74 24.33
C ILE A 297 25.40 -17.77 25.23
N ILE A 298 24.64 -18.78 25.69
CA ILE A 298 25.18 -19.88 26.51
C ILE A 298 26.27 -20.63 25.75
N ASN A 299 26.07 -20.89 24.46
CA ASN A 299 27.07 -21.57 23.63
C ASN A 299 28.30 -20.69 23.40
N ARG A 300 28.13 -19.37 23.19
CA ARG A 300 29.27 -18.46 23.04
C ARG A 300 30.06 -18.31 24.35
N ALA A 301 29.38 -18.27 25.50
CA ALA A 301 30.01 -18.25 26.81
C ALA A 301 30.95 -19.45 27.02
N LYS A 302 30.49 -20.65 26.64
CA LYS A 302 31.31 -21.87 26.65
C LYS A 302 32.51 -21.80 25.70
N GLN A 303 32.35 -21.16 24.53
CA GLN A 303 33.44 -20.99 23.55
C GLN A 303 34.49 -19.97 24.01
N GLU A 304 34.08 -18.85 24.60
CA GLU A 304 34.97 -17.78 25.07
C GLU A 304 35.55 -18.03 26.47
N GLY A 305 34.98 -18.98 27.22
CA GLY A 305 35.44 -19.30 28.58
C GLY A 305 35.09 -18.23 29.61
N ILE A 306 34.02 -17.46 29.37
CA ILE A 306 33.51 -16.39 30.25
C ILE A 306 32.05 -16.63 30.63
N ALA A 307 31.52 -15.89 31.61
CA ALA A 307 30.14 -16.04 32.04
C ALA A 307 29.14 -15.56 30.96
N TRP A 308 27.95 -16.17 30.90
CA TRP A 308 26.94 -15.84 29.87
C TRP A 308 26.45 -14.39 29.96
N ASN A 309 26.36 -13.82 31.16
CA ASN A 309 26.00 -12.42 31.37
C ASN A 309 27.14 -11.48 30.95
N GLU A 310 28.40 -11.88 31.11
CA GLU A 310 29.54 -11.12 30.61
C GLU A 310 29.59 -11.10 29.07
N VAL A 311 29.21 -12.20 28.41
CA VAL A 311 29.02 -12.23 26.95
C VAL A 311 27.97 -11.20 26.53
N ALA A 312 26.81 -11.20 27.19
CA ALA A 312 25.74 -10.27 26.87
C ALA A 312 26.17 -8.81 27.04
N GLU A 313 26.76 -8.43 28.18
CA GLU A 313 27.24 -7.06 28.43
C GLU A 313 28.33 -6.63 27.44
N LYS A 314 29.26 -7.53 27.10
CA LYS A 314 30.30 -7.27 26.10
C LYS A 314 29.70 -6.92 24.75
N TYR A 315 28.79 -7.76 24.23
CA TYR A 315 28.20 -7.54 22.90
C TYR A 315 27.14 -6.43 22.88
N ILE A 316 26.53 -6.08 24.02
CA ILE A 316 25.75 -4.84 24.18
C ILE A 316 26.66 -3.62 24.03
N ALA A 317 27.80 -3.59 24.72
CA ALA A 317 28.74 -2.49 24.62
C ALA A 317 29.29 -2.33 23.18
N GLU A 318 29.60 -3.43 22.51
CA GLU A 318 30.02 -3.41 21.11
C GLU A 318 28.90 -2.96 20.15
N TYR A 319 27.66 -3.42 20.37
CA TYR A 319 26.51 -2.92 19.62
C TYR A 319 26.40 -1.40 19.71
N TYR A 320 26.55 -0.83 20.91
CA TYR A 320 26.54 0.62 21.08
C TYR A 320 27.69 1.30 20.35
N GLN A 321 28.91 0.77 20.44
CA GLN A 321 30.06 1.32 19.71
C GLN A 321 29.83 1.36 18.19
N ASP A 322 29.27 0.29 17.62
CA ASP A 322 28.98 0.19 16.20
C ASP A 322 27.85 1.14 15.78
N MET A 323 26.75 1.16 16.54
CA MET A 323 25.57 1.97 16.24
C MET A 323 25.80 3.47 16.46
N ASP A 324 26.63 3.86 17.43
CA ASP A 324 27.02 5.25 17.69
C ASP A 324 27.83 5.83 16.52
N GLN A 325 28.77 5.04 15.98
CA GLN A 325 29.54 5.45 14.81
C GLN A 325 28.62 5.69 13.61
N LEU A 326 27.56 4.90 13.46
CA LEU A 326 26.54 5.04 12.41
C LEU A 326 25.49 6.14 12.73
N GLY A 327 25.62 6.83 13.86
CA GLY A 327 24.73 7.91 14.29
C GLY A 327 23.32 7.46 14.67
N VAL A 328 23.12 6.18 15.01
CA VAL A 328 21.83 5.64 15.45
C VAL A 328 21.56 6.12 16.88
N GLY A 329 20.42 6.78 17.10
CA GLY A 329 19.99 7.18 18.45
C GLY A 329 19.59 5.99 19.31
N ARG A 330 19.71 6.13 20.64
CA ARG A 330 19.13 5.18 21.60
C ARG A 330 17.61 5.14 21.48
N ALA A 331 17.01 3.98 21.76
CA ALA A 331 15.57 3.92 22.00
C ALA A 331 15.23 4.60 23.34
N ASP A 332 13.98 4.99 23.56
CA ASP A 332 13.55 5.60 24.81
C ASP A 332 13.58 4.58 25.96
N ILE A 333 13.37 3.30 25.64
CA ILE A 333 13.44 2.18 26.57
C ILE A 333 14.14 1.00 25.87
N GLU A 334 15.21 0.48 26.49
CA GLU A 334 15.99 -0.65 25.96
C GLU A 334 15.96 -1.84 26.93
N PRO A 335 14.82 -2.55 27.06
CA PRO A 335 14.65 -3.58 28.09
C PRO A 335 15.47 -4.84 27.79
N LYS A 336 16.00 -5.47 28.83
CA LYS A 336 16.64 -6.79 28.76
C LYS A 336 15.67 -7.89 29.14
N ALA A 337 15.77 -9.05 28.49
CA ALA A 337 14.90 -10.19 28.78
C ALA A 337 15.07 -10.68 30.24
N THR A 338 16.30 -10.68 30.76
CA THR A 338 16.60 -11.09 32.15
C THR A 338 15.99 -10.17 33.22
N GLU A 339 15.61 -8.95 32.87
CA GLU A 339 14.98 -7.97 33.76
C GLU A 339 13.44 -8.09 33.81
N HIS A 340 12.85 -8.93 32.95
CA HIS A 340 11.39 -9.05 32.75
C HIS A 340 10.88 -10.48 32.94
N ILE A 341 11.59 -11.28 33.73
CA ILE A 341 11.26 -12.70 33.97
C ILE A 341 9.90 -12.86 34.62
N GLN A 342 9.51 -11.98 35.55
CA GLN A 342 8.21 -12.06 36.21
C GLN A 342 7.07 -11.86 35.20
N GLU A 343 7.16 -10.85 34.34
CA GLU A 343 6.17 -10.61 33.29
C GLU A 343 6.06 -11.80 32.32
N ILE A 344 7.18 -12.45 32.00
CA ILE A 344 7.20 -13.66 31.15
C ILE A 344 6.49 -14.83 31.84
N ILE A 345 6.77 -15.06 33.13
CA ILE A 345 6.12 -16.10 33.93
C ILE A 345 4.61 -15.83 34.00
N ASP A 346 4.19 -14.58 34.23
CA ASP A 346 2.79 -14.19 34.34
C ASP A 346 2.01 -14.45 33.05
N ILE A 347 2.58 -14.08 31.89
CA ILE A 347 1.96 -14.37 30.59
C ILE A 347 1.89 -15.87 30.36
N THR A 348 2.99 -16.59 30.59
CA THR A 348 3.05 -18.04 30.38
C THR A 348 2.02 -18.76 31.25
N LYS A 349 1.88 -18.36 32.52
CA LYS A 349 0.88 -18.91 33.43
C LYS A 349 -0.53 -18.63 32.93
N GLY A 350 -0.84 -17.39 32.54
CA GLY A 350 -2.16 -17.08 32.01
C GLY A 350 -2.48 -17.80 30.70
N LEU A 351 -1.49 -18.09 29.85
CA LEU A 351 -1.68 -18.91 28.64
C LEU A 351 -1.97 -20.37 28.99
N VAL A 352 -1.33 -20.92 30.02
CA VAL A 352 -1.63 -22.27 30.54
C VAL A 352 -3.05 -22.30 31.12
N ASP A 353 -3.41 -21.34 31.96
CA ASP A 353 -4.73 -21.24 32.61
C ASP A 353 -5.86 -21.11 31.58
N LYS A 354 -5.61 -20.43 30.45
CA LYS A 354 -6.56 -20.28 29.33
C LYS A 354 -6.57 -21.47 28.36
N GLY A 355 -5.71 -22.47 28.54
CA GLY A 355 -5.63 -23.66 27.69
C GLY A 355 -4.90 -23.46 26.36
N TYR A 356 -4.16 -22.36 26.18
CA TYR A 356 -3.31 -22.09 25.02
C TYR A 356 -1.88 -22.62 25.18
N ALA A 357 -1.49 -23.06 26.36
CA ALA A 357 -0.17 -23.64 26.63
C ALA A 357 -0.28 -24.91 27.50
N TYR A 358 0.76 -25.73 27.51
CA TYR A 358 0.87 -26.93 28.36
C TYR A 358 2.29 -27.10 28.87
N ALA A 359 2.40 -27.62 30.10
CA ALA A 359 3.68 -28.01 30.69
C ALA A 359 3.97 -29.49 30.44
N VAL A 360 5.23 -29.81 30.20
CA VAL A 360 5.75 -31.19 30.08
C VAL A 360 7.21 -31.21 30.54
N ASP A 361 7.54 -32.02 31.55
CA ASP A 361 8.90 -32.19 32.09
C ASP A 361 9.65 -30.88 32.41
N GLY A 362 8.93 -29.87 32.91
CA GLY A 362 9.47 -28.55 33.25
C GLY A 362 9.55 -27.54 32.09
N ASP A 363 9.38 -27.98 30.84
CA ASP A 363 9.16 -27.10 29.71
C ASP A 363 7.69 -26.67 29.64
N VAL A 364 7.42 -25.49 29.05
CA VAL A 364 6.07 -25.03 28.71
C VAL A 364 6.03 -24.67 27.23
N TYR A 365 5.08 -25.25 26.50
CA TYR A 365 4.89 -25.03 25.07
C TYR A 365 3.56 -24.34 24.78
N PHE A 366 3.55 -23.46 23.77
CA PHE A 366 2.34 -22.88 23.20
C PHE A 366 1.70 -23.88 22.22
N GLN A 367 0.37 -24.06 22.32
CA GLN A 367 -0.42 -24.92 21.45
C GLN A 367 -0.91 -24.14 20.24
N ILE A 368 -0.19 -24.25 19.12
CA ILE A 368 -0.50 -23.47 17.92
C ILE A 368 -1.92 -23.75 17.38
N GLU A 369 -2.38 -25.00 17.46
CA GLU A 369 -3.72 -25.42 17.00
C GLU A 369 -4.88 -24.76 17.77
N LYS A 370 -4.63 -24.26 18.98
CA LYS A 370 -5.66 -23.57 19.78
C LYS A 370 -5.87 -22.14 19.32
N PHE A 371 -4.94 -21.55 18.58
CA PHE A 371 -5.02 -20.20 18.06
C PHE A 371 -5.39 -20.23 16.58
N SER A 372 -6.70 -20.07 16.28
CA SER A 372 -7.24 -20.18 14.92
C SER A 372 -6.65 -19.20 13.90
N ASP A 373 -6.10 -18.09 14.39
CA ASP A 373 -5.52 -17.01 13.60
C ASP A 373 -4.02 -17.20 13.31
N TYR A 374 -3.42 -18.33 13.72
CA TYR A 374 -1.99 -18.57 13.55
C TYR A 374 -1.61 -18.60 12.07
N GLY A 375 -0.58 -17.84 11.68
CA GLY A 375 -0.15 -17.71 10.28
C GLY A 375 -0.71 -16.45 9.59
N LYS A 376 -1.56 -15.66 10.26
CA LYS A 376 -2.18 -14.46 9.67
C LYS A 376 -1.18 -13.37 9.28
N LEU A 377 -0.03 -13.26 9.94
CA LEU A 377 0.98 -12.26 9.59
C LEU A 377 1.79 -12.71 8.37
N SER A 378 2.29 -13.95 8.40
CA SER A 378 3.13 -14.54 7.37
C SER A 378 2.36 -15.00 6.13
N LYS A 379 1.03 -15.06 6.21
CA LYS A 379 0.12 -15.54 5.16
C LYS A 379 0.39 -17.01 4.78
N ARG A 380 0.81 -17.80 5.77
CA ARG A 380 1.08 -19.23 5.60
C ARG A 380 -0.06 -20.04 6.18
N ASP A 381 -0.46 -21.09 5.47
CA ASP A 381 -1.39 -22.09 5.98
C ASP A 381 -0.63 -23.08 6.88
N LEU A 382 -1.27 -23.49 7.97
CA LEU A 382 -0.72 -24.45 8.93
C LEU A 382 -0.34 -25.78 8.27
N ASP A 383 -1.17 -26.27 7.35
CA ASP A 383 -0.95 -27.57 6.69
C ASP A 383 0.29 -27.52 5.79
N ASP A 384 0.47 -26.42 5.05
CA ASP A 384 1.64 -26.19 4.19
C ASP A 384 2.93 -26.06 5.02
N MET A 385 2.84 -25.46 6.21
CA MET A 385 3.98 -25.30 7.12
C MET A 385 4.43 -26.64 7.71
N ILE A 386 3.48 -27.51 8.07
CA ILE A 386 3.76 -28.85 8.58
C ILE A 386 4.41 -29.72 7.48
N ALA A 387 3.95 -29.62 6.23
CA ALA A 387 4.53 -30.35 5.11
C ALA A 387 5.97 -29.93 4.77
N GLY A 388 6.31 -28.64 4.98
CA GLY A 388 7.66 -28.10 4.75
C GLY A 388 8.63 -28.24 5.93
N ALA A 389 8.12 -28.58 7.11
CA ALA A 389 8.92 -28.72 8.33
C ALA A 389 9.79 -29.99 8.26
N ARG A 390 11.02 -29.86 7.75
CA ARG A 390 12.10 -30.84 7.95
C ARG A 390 12.50 -30.83 9.44
N VAL A 391 11.71 -31.45 10.32
CA VAL A 391 11.96 -31.42 11.77
C VAL A 391 12.27 -32.82 12.28
N ASN A 392 13.42 -32.94 12.97
CA ASN A 392 13.67 -33.99 13.96
C ASN A 392 12.56 -33.89 15.01
N VAL A 393 11.56 -34.77 14.94
CA VAL A 393 10.38 -34.75 15.79
C VAL A 393 10.82 -34.83 17.26
N ASN A 394 10.63 -33.74 18.01
CA ASN A 394 10.75 -33.78 19.45
C ASN A 394 9.46 -34.40 20.00
N GLU A 395 9.53 -35.66 20.41
CA GLU A 395 8.39 -36.46 20.89
C GLU A 395 7.65 -35.84 22.09
N ARG A 396 8.25 -34.86 22.79
CA ARG A 396 7.63 -34.16 23.91
C ARG A 396 6.54 -33.17 23.48
N LYS A 397 6.59 -32.70 22.23
CA LYS A 397 5.60 -31.74 21.73
C LYS A 397 4.37 -32.48 21.23
N ARG A 398 3.18 -31.99 21.62
CA ARG A 398 1.89 -32.46 21.10
C ARG A 398 1.76 -32.18 19.60
N ASN A 399 2.23 -31.02 19.14
CA ASN A 399 2.37 -30.69 17.73
C ASN A 399 3.83 -30.28 17.43
N PRO A 400 4.47 -30.76 16.33
CA PRO A 400 5.84 -30.41 15.97
C PRO A 400 6.14 -28.90 15.91
N MET A 401 5.12 -28.10 15.56
CA MET A 401 5.19 -26.65 15.39
C MET A 401 4.94 -25.88 16.69
N ASP A 402 4.52 -26.55 17.78
CA ASP A 402 4.45 -25.92 19.10
C ASP A 402 5.82 -25.37 19.49
N PHE A 403 5.84 -24.15 20.05
CA PHE A 403 7.09 -23.47 20.41
C PHE A 403 7.17 -23.23 21.92
N ALA A 404 8.39 -23.20 22.44
CA ALA A 404 8.61 -23.06 23.87
C ALA A 404 8.31 -21.63 24.34
N LEU A 405 7.53 -21.53 25.41
CA LEU A 405 7.35 -20.32 26.23
C LEU A 405 8.37 -20.31 27.38
N TRP A 406 8.59 -21.47 27.97
CA TRP A 406 9.56 -21.68 29.05
C TRP A 406 10.32 -22.98 28.79
N LYS A 407 11.63 -22.97 29.04
CA LYS A 407 12.50 -24.13 28.86
C LYS A 407 13.16 -24.46 30.18
N ALA A 408 13.04 -25.71 30.62
CA ALA A 408 13.81 -26.20 31.75
C ALA A 408 15.32 -26.02 31.48
N SER A 409 16.04 -25.57 32.49
CA SER A 409 17.49 -25.35 32.38
C SER A 409 18.24 -26.60 32.83
N LYS A 410 19.35 -26.91 32.16
CA LYS A 410 20.25 -27.98 32.60
C LYS A 410 21.12 -27.49 33.76
N GLU A 411 21.75 -28.43 34.48
CA GLU A 411 22.72 -28.09 35.50
C GLU A 411 23.85 -27.22 34.93
N GLY A 412 24.13 -26.10 35.60
CA GLY A 412 25.13 -25.10 35.17
C GLY A 412 24.67 -24.13 34.08
N GLU A 413 23.44 -24.23 33.57
CA GLU A 413 22.84 -23.21 32.69
C GLU A 413 22.15 -22.12 33.52
N PRO A 414 22.06 -20.87 33.02
CA PRO A 414 21.25 -19.82 33.63
C PRO A 414 19.81 -20.29 33.87
N SER A 415 19.28 -19.99 35.05
CA SER A 415 17.93 -20.39 35.45
C SER A 415 17.31 -19.40 36.42
N TRP A 416 15.98 -19.35 36.39
CA TRP A 416 15.12 -18.60 37.29
C TRP A 416 14.03 -19.53 37.83
N ASP A 417 13.58 -19.26 39.05
CA ASP A 417 12.48 -20.00 39.65
C ASP A 417 11.16 -19.70 38.93
N SER A 418 10.37 -20.75 38.69
CA SER A 418 9.06 -20.64 38.07
C SER A 418 8.09 -21.70 38.60
N PRO A 419 6.78 -21.57 38.34
CA PRO A 419 5.79 -22.61 38.69
C PRO A 419 6.07 -23.99 38.08
N TRP A 420 6.92 -24.07 37.05
CA TRP A 420 7.28 -25.30 36.35
C TRP A 420 8.68 -25.81 36.72
N GLY A 421 9.31 -25.22 37.75
CA GLY A 421 10.69 -25.50 38.14
C GLY A 421 11.70 -24.52 37.54
N PRO A 422 13.00 -24.71 37.85
CA PRO A 422 14.06 -23.82 37.37
C PRO A 422 14.19 -23.90 35.85
N GLY A 423 14.17 -22.74 35.19
CA GLY A 423 14.29 -22.67 33.74
C GLY A 423 14.55 -21.25 33.23
N ARG A 424 14.31 -21.04 31.95
CA ARG A 424 14.54 -19.76 31.26
C ARG A 424 13.47 -19.53 30.19
N PRO A 425 13.27 -18.28 29.75
CA PRO A 425 12.29 -17.97 28.72
C PRO A 425 12.63 -18.61 27.37
N GLY A 426 11.59 -18.85 26.56
CA GLY A 426 11.74 -19.06 25.13
C GLY A 426 11.88 -17.73 24.39
N TRP A 427 12.62 -17.71 23.28
CA TRP A 427 12.96 -16.48 22.54
C TRP A 427 11.76 -15.57 22.23
N HIS A 428 10.60 -16.14 21.87
CA HIS A 428 9.42 -15.35 21.46
C HIS A 428 8.70 -14.65 22.62
N ILE A 429 8.63 -15.29 23.79
CA ILE A 429 7.79 -14.78 24.90
C ILE A 429 8.37 -13.50 25.53
N GLU A 430 9.68 -13.31 25.38
CA GLU A 430 10.41 -12.12 25.84
C GLU A 430 9.81 -10.84 25.24
N CYS A 431 9.70 -10.79 23.90
CA CYS A 431 9.20 -9.61 23.20
C CYS A 431 7.73 -9.32 23.51
N SER A 432 6.88 -10.35 23.59
CA SER A 432 5.49 -10.24 24.03
C SER A 432 5.37 -9.64 25.44
N ALA A 433 6.22 -10.08 26.38
CA ALA A 433 6.20 -9.59 27.76
C ALA A 433 6.72 -8.15 27.88
N MET A 434 7.89 -7.86 27.30
CA MET A 434 8.54 -6.55 27.38
C MET A 434 7.73 -5.47 26.67
N SER A 435 7.29 -5.72 25.43
CA SER A 435 6.49 -4.74 24.67
C SER A 435 5.19 -4.39 25.41
N ARG A 436 4.47 -5.41 25.94
CA ARG A 436 3.25 -5.21 26.71
C ARG A 436 3.48 -4.41 27.99
N LYS A 437 4.57 -4.71 28.72
CA LYS A 437 4.93 -4.00 29.95
C LYS A 437 5.10 -2.50 29.72
N HIS A 438 5.79 -2.13 28.63
CA HIS A 438 6.17 -0.75 28.36
C HIS A 438 5.16 0.03 27.53
N LEU A 439 4.42 -0.64 26.63
CA LEU A 439 3.52 0.03 25.68
C LEU A 439 2.03 -0.23 25.94
N GLY A 440 1.69 -1.29 26.67
CA GLY A 440 0.33 -1.75 26.95
C GLY A 440 -0.11 -2.93 26.06
N ASP A 441 -1.36 -3.38 26.22
CA ASP A 441 -1.89 -4.56 25.50
C ASP A 441 -1.97 -4.38 23.96
N THR A 442 -2.11 -3.14 23.49
CA THR A 442 -2.20 -2.79 22.07
C THR A 442 -1.41 -1.50 21.81
N PHE A 443 -0.52 -1.51 20.82
CA PHE A 443 0.28 -0.34 20.42
C PHE A 443 0.33 -0.15 18.90
N ASP A 444 1.01 0.92 18.46
CA ASP A 444 0.94 1.39 17.08
C ASP A 444 1.77 0.54 16.11
N ILE A 445 3.09 0.49 16.30
CA ILE A 445 4.03 -0.08 15.34
C ILE A 445 4.84 -1.20 15.99
N HIS A 446 4.80 -2.40 15.41
CA HIS A 446 5.74 -3.47 15.71
C HIS A 446 6.69 -3.67 14.53
N GLY A 447 7.99 -3.54 14.76
CA GLY A 447 9.02 -3.54 13.73
C GLY A 447 10.08 -4.65 13.85
N GLY A 448 10.69 -5.02 12.73
CA GLY A 448 11.87 -5.89 12.71
C GLY A 448 12.37 -6.22 11.30
N GLY A 449 13.36 -7.10 11.19
CA GLY A 449 13.80 -7.65 9.89
C GLY A 449 12.73 -8.56 9.28
N ALA A 450 12.70 -8.69 7.95
CA ALA A 450 11.76 -9.58 7.26
C ALA A 450 11.90 -11.07 7.64
N ASP A 451 13.03 -11.49 8.20
CA ASP A 451 13.21 -12.81 8.79
C ASP A 451 12.45 -13.01 10.10
N LEU A 452 12.11 -11.93 10.82
CA LEU A 452 11.34 -12.00 12.05
C LEU A 452 9.84 -12.17 11.79
N THR A 453 9.35 -11.90 10.58
CA THR A 453 7.93 -12.12 10.23
C THR A 453 7.48 -13.53 10.57
N PHE A 454 8.33 -14.53 10.32
CA PHE A 454 8.06 -15.91 10.73
C PHE A 454 9.37 -16.64 11.12
N PRO A 455 9.41 -17.35 12.27
CA PRO A 455 8.30 -17.59 13.19
C PRO A 455 8.12 -16.49 14.26
N HIS A 456 9.06 -15.57 14.42
CA HIS A 456 9.17 -14.76 15.64
C HIS A 456 7.94 -13.88 15.92
N HIS A 457 7.63 -12.94 15.04
CA HIS A 457 6.49 -12.03 15.18
C HIS A 457 5.13 -12.75 15.09
N GLU A 458 5.02 -13.84 14.32
CA GLU A 458 3.81 -14.67 14.29
C GLU A 458 3.55 -15.29 15.68
N ASN A 459 4.60 -15.77 16.34
CA ASN A 459 4.52 -16.32 17.69
C ASN A 459 4.17 -15.25 18.73
N GLU A 460 4.70 -14.04 18.57
CA GLU A 460 4.37 -12.93 19.47
C GLU A 460 2.90 -12.50 19.37
N ILE A 461 2.35 -12.46 18.15
CA ILE A 461 0.90 -12.27 17.93
C ILE A 461 0.13 -13.36 18.67
N ALA A 462 0.48 -14.62 18.43
CA ALA A 462 -0.24 -15.76 19.02
C ALA A 462 -0.22 -15.71 20.56
N GLN A 463 0.94 -15.45 21.15
CA GLN A 463 1.11 -15.30 22.61
C GLN A 463 0.29 -14.13 23.15
N SER A 464 0.47 -12.94 22.57
CA SER A 464 -0.10 -11.70 23.11
C SER A 464 -1.60 -11.61 22.92
N GLU A 465 -2.12 -12.03 21.76
CA GLU A 465 -3.55 -11.98 21.48
C GLU A 465 -4.31 -13.11 22.20
N ALA A 466 -3.73 -14.32 22.34
CA ALA A 466 -4.32 -15.37 23.17
C ALA A 466 -4.34 -14.98 24.66
N PHE A 467 -3.29 -14.29 25.12
CA PHE A 467 -3.21 -13.82 26.50
C PHE A 467 -4.14 -12.63 26.79
N THR A 468 -4.32 -11.68 25.86
CA THR A 468 -5.10 -10.45 26.13
C THR A 468 -6.51 -10.46 25.55
N GLY A 469 -6.76 -11.24 24.49
CA GLY A 469 -7.98 -11.17 23.69
C GLY A 469 -8.11 -9.90 22.84
N LYS A 470 -7.03 -9.12 22.70
CA LYS A 470 -7.00 -7.84 21.96
C LYS A 470 -5.95 -7.93 20.84
N PRO A 471 -6.08 -7.13 19.75
CA PRO A 471 -5.02 -7.00 18.76
C PRO A 471 -3.71 -6.52 19.40
N PHE A 472 -2.59 -7.16 19.07
CA PHE A 472 -1.31 -6.87 19.72
C PHE A 472 -0.66 -5.57 19.23
N ALA A 473 -0.55 -5.41 17.90
CA ALA A 473 -0.04 -4.20 17.26
C ALA A 473 -0.88 -3.86 16.04
N LYS A 474 -1.08 -2.56 15.77
CA LYS A 474 -1.90 -2.09 14.65
C LYS A 474 -1.17 -2.19 13.31
N TYR A 475 0.11 -1.84 13.28
CA TYR A 475 0.96 -1.84 12.09
C TYR A 475 2.19 -2.71 12.28
N TRP A 476 2.36 -3.71 11.41
CA TRP A 476 3.54 -4.57 11.36
C TRP A 476 4.49 -4.11 10.25
N VAL A 477 5.71 -3.73 10.60
CA VAL A 477 6.65 -3.06 9.68
C VAL A 477 7.94 -3.87 9.58
N HIS A 478 8.28 -4.34 8.38
CA HIS A 478 9.46 -5.19 8.20
C HIS A 478 10.42 -4.64 7.15
N ASN A 479 11.70 -4.53 7.50
CA ASN A 479 12.74 -4.13 6.54
C ASN A 479 13.22 -5.31 5.67
N GLY A 480 13.57 -5.01 4.43
CA GLY A 480 14.10 -5.98 3.47
C GLY A 480 15.49 -6.50 3.84
N PHE A 481 15.87 -7.61 3.21
CA PHE A 481 17.17 -8.28 3.41
C PHE A 481 18.33 -7.53 2.78
N ILE A 482 19.53 -7.80 3.29
CA ILE A 482 20.79 -7.49 2.59
C ILE A 482 21.27 -8.74 1.87
N THR A 483 21.60 -8.59 0.60
CA THR A 483 22.16 -9.64 -0.26
C THR A 483 23.59 -9.31 -0.66
N VAL A 484 24.41 -10.35 -0.86
CA VAL A 484 25.77 -10.26 -1.38
C VAL A 484 25.89 -11.33 -2.46
N ASP A 485 26.25 -10.94 -3.68
CA ASP A 485 26.23 -11.77 -4.88
C ASP A 485 24.84 -12.40 -5.13
N LYS A 486 23.77 -11.64 -4.85
CA LYS A 486 22.36 -12.08 -4.89
C LYS A 486 21.98 -13.18 -3.89
N GLU A 487 22.90 -13.62 -3.03
CA GLU A 487 22.64 -14.56 -1.94
C GLU A 487 22.35 -13.81 -0.65
N LYS A 488 21.47 -14.36 0.20
CA LYS A 488 21.21 -13.77 1.53
C LYS A 488 22.49 -13.86 2.37
N MET A 489 22.82 -12.77 3.06
CA MET A 489 23.93 -12.77 4.01
C MET A 489 23.73 -13.81 5.11
N SER A 490 24.72 -14.68 5.31
CA SER A 490 24.75 -15.63 6.42
C SER A 490 26.19 -15.98 6.82
N LYS A 491 26.40 -16.26 8.11
CA LYS A 491 27.71 -16.70 8.61
C LYS A 491 28.18 -18.00 7.94
N SER A 492 27.26 -18.92 7.64
CA SER A 492 27.57 -20.21 7.00
C SER A 492 28.05 -20.11 5.56
N LEU A 493 27.63 -19.06 4.83
CA LEU A 493 28.06 -18.82 3.45
C LEU A 493 29.36 -17.99 3.38
N GLY A 494 29.90 -17.52 4.51
CA GLY A 494 31.10 -16.69 4.57
C GLY A 494 30.95 -15.30 3.97
N ASN A 495 29.75 -14.90 3.53
CA ASN A 495 29.43 -13.60 2.92
C ASN A 495 28.93 -12.56 3.95
N PHE A 496 29.45 -12.65 5.18
CA PHE A 496 29.03 -11.86 6.34
C PHE A 496 30.06 -10.77 6.64
N PHE A 497 29.61 -9.50 6.72
CA PHE A 497 30.48 -8.35 6.99
C PHE A 497 30.05 -7.64 8.27
N THR A 498 30.97 -7.54 9.23
CA THR A 498 30.75 -6.81 10.47
C THR A 498 30.76 -5.30 10.22
N ILE A 499 30.11 -4.54 11.10
CA ILE A 499 30.14 -3.07 11.01
C ILE A 499 31.57 -2.56 11.15
N LYS A 500 32.35 -3.12 12.08
CA LYS A 500 33.75 -2.79 12.29
C LYS A 500 34.62 -2.97 11.04
N GLU A 501 34.44 -4.07 10.29
CA GLU A 501 35.16 -4.28 9.03
C GLU A 501 34.80 -3.22 7.99
N ILE A 502 33.52 -2.87 7.87
CA ILE A 502 33.05 -1.87 6.90
C ILE A 502 33.59 -0.49 7.28
N LEU A 503 33.48 -0.09 8.56
CA LEU A 503 33.93 1.20 9.08
C LEU A 503 35.47 1.34 9.13
N SER A 504 36.21 0.23 8.94
CA SER A 504 37.65 0.29 8.73
C SER A 504 38.02 0.77 7.32
N LYS A 505 37.11 0.64 6.35
CA LYS A 505 37.33 0.96 4.94
C LYS A 505 36.58 2.22 4.47
N PHE A 506 35.41 2.47 5.06
CA PHE A 506 34.50 3.53 4.65
C PHE A 506 34.09 4.39 5.85
N ASP A 507 33.81 5.67 5.60
CA ASP A 507 33.17 6.51 6.60
C ASP A 507 31.72 6.05 6.88
N ALA A 508 31.26 6.30 8.10
CA ALA A 508 29.93 5.89 8.55
C ALA A 508 28.77 6.60 7.82
N GLU A 509 28.94 7.84 7.39
CA GLU A 509 27.89 8.62 6.73
C GLU A 509 27.52 8.05 5.34
N PRO A 510 28.48 7.69 4.45
CA PRO A 510 28.22 6.91 3.24
C PRO A 510 27.50 5.59 3.50
N VAL A 511 27.88 4.83 4.54
CA VAL A 511 27.20 3.56 4.89
C VAL A 511 25.74 3.81 5.25
N ARG A 512 25.47 4.83 6.06
CA ARG A 512 24.10 5.21 6.41
C ARG A 512 23.31 5.66 5.18
N PHE A 513 23.90 6.52 4.35
CA PHE A 513 23.28 6.99 3.12
C PHE A 513 22.92 5.86 2.17
N PHE A 514 23.85 4.92 1.96
CA PHE A 514 23.64 3.72 1.17
C PHE A 514 22.42 2.94 1.66
N LEU A 515 22.28 2.70 2.97
CA LEU A 515 21.16 1.95 3.54
C LEU A 515 19.80 2.68 3.41
N LEU A 516 19.81 4.02 3.25
CA LEU A 516 18.63 4.84 3.03
C LEU A 516 18.30 5.08 1.55
N SER A 517 19.27 4.87 0.65
CA SER A 517 19.13 5.09 -0.79
C SER A 517 18.12 4.18 -1.48
N THR A 518 17.78 3.06 -0.82
CA THR A 518 16.81 2.07 -1.28
C THR A 518 15.64 2.01 -0.30
N HIS A 519 14.42 1.87 -0.81
CA HIS A 519 13.21 1.74 0.02
C HIS A 519 13.39 0.65 1.09
N TYR A 520 12.99 0.94 2.33
CA TYR A 520 13.32 0.11 3.50
C TYR A 520 12.87 -1.35 3.38
N ARG A 521 11.77 -1.60 2.65
CA ARG A 521 11.19 -2.93 2.38
C ARG A 521 11.87 -3.71 1.25
N SER A 522 12.58 -3.03 0.36
CA SER A 522 13.22 -3.69 -0.78
C SER A 522 14.50 -4.40 -0.34
N PRO A 523 14.87 -5.53 -0.95
CA PRO A 523 16.21 -6.08 -0.75
C PRO A 523 17.25 -5.07 -1.23
N ILE A 524 18.40 -5.03 -0.54
CA ILE A 524 19.54 -4.20 -0.93
C ILE A 524 20.72 -5.13 -1.22
N GLU A 525 21.25 -5.03 -2.43
CA GLU A 525 22.54 -5.66 -2.75
C GLU A 525 23.63 -4.85 -2.07
N PHE A 526 24.63 -5.51 -1.49
CA PHE A 526 25.80 -4.89 -0.85
C PHE A 526 27.08 -5.22 -1.61
N SER A 527 27.80 -4.18 -2.04
CA SER A 527 29.16 -4.27 -2.56
C SER A 527 29.98 -3.01 -2.22
N ASP A 528 31.31 -3.12 -2.30
CA ASP A 528 32.22 -1.99 -2.10
C ASP A 528 31.98 -0.88 -3.14
N GLU A 529 31.54 -1.22 -4.36
CA GLU A 529 31.20 -0.26 -5.42
C GLU A 529 30.03 0.64 -5.04
N GLN A 530 28.97 0.07 -4.45
CA GLN A 530 27.80 0.86 -4.04
C GLN A 530 28.12 1.80 -2.87
N LEU A 531 29.02 1.39 -1.96
CA LEU A 531 29.52 2.29 -0.92
C LEU A 531 30.37 3.42 -1.50
N LYS A 532 31.17 3.16 -2.54
CA LYS A 532 31.90 4.24 -3.26
C LYS A 532 30.93 5.20 -3.96
N GLU A 533 29.85 4.70 -4.57
CA GLU A 533 28.81 5.56 -5.17
C GLU A 533 28.09 6.41 -4.12
N ALA A 534 27.81 5.84 -2.95
CA ALA A 534 27.27 6.57 -1.80
C ALA A 534 28.24 7.67 -1.32
N GLU A 535 29.54 7.37 -1.26
CA GLU A 535 30.58 8.34 -0.90
C GLU A 535 30.64 9.52 -1.87
N VAL A 536 30.61 9.26 -3.19
CA VAL A 536 30.52 10.31 -4.23
C VAL A 536 29.27 11.17 -4.05
N SER A 537 28.14 10.56 -3.68
CA SER A 537 26.88 11.27 -3.45
C SER A 537 26.96 12.19 -2.23
N ILE A 538 27.55 11.72 -1.13
CA ILE A 538 27.80 12.53 0.07
C ILE A 538 28.79 13.66 -0.22
N ASP A 539 29.87 13.39 -0.95
CA ASP A 539 30.86 14.41 -1.32
C ASP A 539 30.25 15.53 -2.16
N ARG A 540 29.33 15.20 -3.06
CA ARG A 540 28.60 16.19 -3.86
C ARG A 540 27.81 17.17 -2.98
N TYR A 541 27.22 16.70 -1.88
CA TYR A 541 26.55 17.58 -0.93
C TYR A 541 27.55 18.53 -0.27
N TYR A 542 28.65 18.02 0.29
CA TYR A 542 29.64 18.85 1.00
C TYR A 542 30.36 19.83 0.06
N THR A 543 30.65 19.43 -1.18
CA THR A 543 31.14 20.31 -2.24
C THR A 543 30.12 21.42 -2.54
N THR A 544 28.83 21.12 -2.57
CA THR A 544 27.77 22.14 -2.76
C THR A 544 27.70 23.09 -1.57
N ALA A 545 27.82 22.59 -0.34
CA ALA A 545 27.88 23.41 0.87
C ALA A 545 29.08 24.39 0.86
N LEU A 546 30.25 23.97 0.35
CA LEU A 546 31.40 24.87 0.13
C LEU A 546 31.06 25.97 -0.87
N ARG A 547 30.45 25.63 -2.01
CA ARG A 547 30.06 26.61 -3.03
C ARG A 547 29.05 27.63 -2.47
N VAL A 548 28.10 27.18 -1.66
CA VAL A 548 27.16 28.06 -0.95
C VAL A 548 27.90 29.01 -0.01
N ARG A 549 28.83 28.50 0.81
CA ARG A 549 29.62 29.34 1.72
C ARG A 549 30.41 30.40 0.95
N ASP A 550 31.13 30.00 -0.08
CA ASP A 550 31.93 30.89 -0.93
C ASP A 550 31.06 31.95 -1.62
N PHE A 551 29.82 31.63 -1.97
CA PHE A 551 28.87 32.56 -2.54
C PHE A 551 28.38 33.61 -1.53
N LEU A 552 28.08 33.21 -0.30
CA LEU A 552 27.50 34.09 0.72
C LEU A 552 28.51 35.14 1.24
N VAL A 553 29.80 34.79 1.26
CA VAL A 553 30.91 35.68 1.68
C VAL A 553 31.24 36.74 0.61
N GLN A 554 30.84 36.55 -0.65
CA GLN A 554 31.10 37.54 -1.70
C GLN A 554 30.26 38.82 -1.50
N ASP A 555 30.94 39.96 -1.43
CA ASP A 555 30.33 41.29 -1.49
C ASP A 555 30.23 41.78 -2.94
N ASN A 556 29.15 41.39 -3.61
CA ASN A 556 28.75 41.95 -4.89
C ASN A 556 27.50 42.81 -4.72
N VAL A 557 27.70 44.14 -4.76
CA VAL A 557 26.64 45.16 -4.59
C VAL A 557 25.76 45.30 -5.84
N LYS A 558 26.23 44.85 -7.01
CA LYS A 558 25.45 44.94 -8.25
C LYS A 558 24.44 43.79 -8.33
N GLU A 559 23.16 44.12 -8.51
CA GLU A 559 22.13 43.12 -8.74
C GLU A 559 22.28 42.49 -10.13
N LYS A 560 22.29 41.16 -10.16
CA LYS A 560 22.25 40.37 -11.38
C LYS A 560 21.34 39.18 -11.13
N ALA A 561 20.17 39.20 -11.75
CA ALA A 561 19.25 38.08 -11.69
C ALA A 561 19.94 36.81 -12.20
N GLY A 562 19.78 35.71 -11.47
CA GLY A 562 20.25 34.42 -11.93
C GLY A 562 19.41 33.92 -13.09
N ALA A 563 20.04 33.21 -14.03
CA ALA A 563 19.25 32.42 -14.98
C ALA A 563 18.36 31.43 -14.19
N GLU A 564 17.10 31.31 -14.59
CA GLU A 564 16.11 30.41 -13.95
C GLU A 564 15.77 30.72 -12.48
N GLU A 565 16.04 31.93 -12.00
CA GLU A 565 15.73 32.36 -10.62
C GLU A 565 14.28 32.07 -10.20
N LYS A 566 13.33 32.28 -11.11
CA LYS A 566 11.91 31.96 -10.88
C LYS A 566 11.68 30.46 -10.64
N ALA A 567 12.25 29.61 -11.50
CA ALA A 567 12.11 28.16 -11.38
C ALA A 567 12.80 27.62 -10.11
N PHE A 568 13.93 28.22 -9.73
CA PHE A 568 14.60 27.87 -8.47
C PHE A 568 13.75 28.28 -7.26
N GLY A 569 13.16 29.48 -7.27
CA GLY A 569 12.21 29.91 -6.24
C GLY A 569 11.01 28.96 -6.10
N GLU A 570 10.37 28.60 -7.21
CA GLU A 570 9.23 27.65 -7.25
C GLU A 570 9.62 26.26 -6.71
N MET A 571 10.84 25.79 -7.01
CA MET A 571 11.36 24.55 -6.42
C MET A 571 11.50 24.64 -4.90
N LEU A 572 12.02 25.77 -4.37
CA LEU A 572 12.14 25.98 -2.92
C LEU A 572 10.78 26.10 -2.22
N ASP A 573 9.76 26.63 -2.91
CA ASP A 573 8.39 26.71 -2.41
C ASP A 573 7.74 25.35 -2.24
N THR A 574 8.05 24.41 -3.14
CA THR A 574 7.43 23.08 -3.17
C THR A 574 8.28 21.98 -2.54
N PHE A 575 9.55 22.23 -2.24
CA PHE A 575 10.50 21.20 -1.79
C PHE A 575 10.06 20.49 -0.51
N ARG A 576 9.59 21.22 0.50
CA ARG A 576 9.16 20.64 1.78
C ARG A 576 7.96 19.72 1.59
N ASP A 577 7.01 20.11 0.73
CA ASP A 577 5.85 19.29 0.40
C ASP A 577 6.27 18.02 -0.34
N ARG A 578 7.16 18.13 -1.34
CA ARG A 578 7.70 16.96 -2.08
C ARG A 578 8.45 15.98 -1.17
N PHE A 579 9.24 16.49 -0.22
CA PHE A 579 9.91 15.66 0.78
C PHE A 579 8.90 14.97 1.70
N THR A 580 7.92 15.73 2.20
CA THR A 580 6.89 15.23 3.11
C THR A 580 6.01 14.18 2.42
N GLU A 581 5.60 14.39 1.17
CA GLU A 581 4.83 13.43 0.39
C GLU A 581 5.59 12.12 0.15
N ALA A 582 6.89 12.20 -0.14
CA ALA A 582 7.73 11.00 -0.28
C ALA A 582 7.79 10.20 1.02
N MET A 583 8.06 10.87 2.15
CA MET A 583 8.16 10.20 3.43
C MET A 583 6.78 9.76 3.99
N ASP A 584 5.70 10.47 3.67
CA ASP A 584 4.33 10.09 3.99
C ASP A 584 3.87 8.86 3.22
N ASP A 585 4.46 8.59 2.06
CA ASP A 585 4.21 7.36 1.31
C ASP A 585 5.14 6.23 1.77
N ASP A 586 4.86 5.64 2.94
CA ASP A 586 5.55 4.46 3.47
C ASP A 586 7.04 4.71 3.75
N PHE A 587 7.39 5.87 4.30
CA PHE A 587 8.78 6.25 4.62
C PHE A 587 9.74 6.10 3.43
N ASN A 588 9.34 6.56 2.23
CA ASN A 588 10.12 6.38 1.01
C ASN A 588 11.36 7.29 0.96
N THR A 589 12.41 6.89 1.69
CA THR A 589 13.69 7.59 1.77
C THR A 589 14.39 7.68 0.42
N ALA A 590 14.23 6.69 -0.47
CA ALA A 590 14.82 6.71 -1.81
C ALA A 590 14.27 7.88 -2.64
N LEU A 591 12.94 8.06 -2.65
CA LEU A 591 12.30 9.19 -3.34
C LEU A 591 12.62 10.52 -2.65
N ALA A 592 12.64 10.55 -1.32
CA ALA A 592 13.03 11.73 -0.56
C ALA A 592 14.46 12.18 -0.93
N ILE A 593 15.43 11.26 -0.93
CA ILE A 593 16.83 11.48 -1.35
C ILE A 593 16.88 11.97 -2.81
N GLY A 594 16.09 11.39 -3.70
CA GLY A 594 15.97 11.87 -5.09
C GLY A 594 15.60 13.36 -5.17
N ASN A 595 14.62 13.80 -4.37
CA ASN A 595 14.25 15.22 -4.28
C ASN A 595 15.41 16.09 -3.74
N ILE A 596 16.18 15.60 -2.74
CA ILE A 596 17.36 16.30 -2.21
C ILE A 596 18.37 16.59 -3.33
N PHE A 597 18.72 15.56 -4.11
CA PHE A 597 19.73 15.71 -5.15
C PHE A 597 19.23 16.53 -6.34
N GLU A 598 17.92 16.58 -6.57
CA GLU A 598 17.34 17.55 -7.50
C GLU A 598 17.54 18.99 -7.00
N LEU A 599 17.29 19.27 -5.72
CA LEU A 599 17.55 20.59 -5.13
C LEU A 599 19.05 20.94 -5.20
N ILE A 600 19.94 20.02 -4.84
CA ILE A 600 21.40 20.21 -4.95
C ILE A 600 21.80 20.53 -6.40
N ARG A 601 21.22 19.84 -7.39
CA ARG A 601 21.48 20.08 -8.81
C ARG A 601 21.03 21.49 -9.22
N MET A 602 19.82 21.89 -8.86
CA MET A 602 19.28 23.22 -9.20
C MET A 602 20.06 24.34 -8.51
N LEU A 603 20.42 24.16 -7.24
CA LEU A 603 21.25 25.10 -6.50
C LEU A 603 22.62 25.28 -7.17
N ASN A 604 23.30 24.19 -7.54
CA ASN A 604 24.58 24.28 -8.25
C ASN A 604 24.46 25.01 -9.59
N LYS A 605 23.41 24.72 -10.37
CA LYS A 605 23.11 25.40 -11.64
C LYS A 605 22.84 26.89 -11.45
N TYR A 606 22.10 27.25 -10.39
CA TYR A 606 21.85 28.64 -10.02
C TYR A 606 23.15 29.36 -9.66
N LEU A 607 24.03 28.73 -8.86
CA LEU A 607 25.35 29.28 -8.53
C LEU A 607 26.27 29.44 -9.76
N ASP A 608 26.21 28.52 -10.73
CA ASP A 608 26.99 28.59 -11.97
C ASP A 608 26.60 29.79 -12.85
N ALA A 609 25.35 30.26 -12.76
CA ALA A 609 24.90 31.47 -13.44
C ALA A 609 25.50 32.77 -12.86
N LYS A 610 26.24 32.66 -11.73
CA LYS A 610 26.84 33.77 -10.98
C LYS A 610 25.82 34.90 -10.70
N PRO A 611 24.74 34.59 -9.97
CA PRO A 611 23.76 35.60 -9.55
C PRO A 611 24.37 36.53 -8.50
N SER A 612 23.80 37.71 -8.30
CA SER A 612 24.26 38.65 -7.28
C SER A 612 23.13 39.57 -6.81
N GLY A 613 23.28 40.13 -5.60
CA GLY A 613 22.26 40.94 -4.93
C GLY A 613 21.57 40.21 -3.78
N ALA A 614 20.74 40.93 -3.04
CA ALA A 614 20.11 40.45 -1.80
C ALA A 614 19.21 39.24 -2.03
N LYS A 615 18.37 39.28 -3.08
CA LYS A 615 17.44 38.19 -3.43
C LYS A 615 18.16 36.88 -3.76
N ALA A 616 19.30 36.93 -4.44
CA ALA A 616 20.09 35.75 -4.74
C ALA A 616 20.66 35.11 -3.46
N LYS A 617 21.15 35.94 -2.52
CA LYS A 617 21.60 35.46 -1.20
C LYS A 617 20.45 34.84 -0.42
N GLU A 618 19.27 35.45 -0.42
CA GLU A 618 18.07 34.92 0.24
C GLU A 618 17.70 33.52 -0.27
N LEU A 619 17.63 33.32 -1.59
CA LEU A 619 17.28 32.01 -2.17
C LEU A 619 18.33 30.94 -1.84
N VAL A 620 19.62 31.30 -1.84
CA VAL A 620 20.70 30.37 -1.49
C VAL A 620 20.68 30.00 0.00
N VAL A 621 20.43 30.96 0.89
CA VAL A 621 20.25 30.70 2.33
C VAL A 621 19.05 29.78 2.55
N ARG A 622 17.92 30.07 1.92
CA ARG A 622 16.72 29.24 2.01
C ARG A 622 16.97 27.80 1.53
N ALA A 623 17.71 27.61 0.45
CA ALA A 623 18.11 26.30 -0.03
C ALA A 623 19.01 25.56 0.97
N GLN A 624 19.98 26.26 1.56
CA GLN A 624 20.85 25.70 2.60
C GLN A 624 20.05 25.26 3.83
N ASP A 625 19.12 26.10 4.29
CA ASP A 625 18.30 25.81 5.47
C ASP A 625 17.38 24.62 5.24
N LEU A 626 16.75 24.52 4.05
CA LEU A 626 15.96 23.36 3.68
C LEU A 626 16.80 22.08 3.65
N LEU A 627 17.99 22.10 3.04
CA LEU A 627 18.89 20.94 3.00
C LEU A 627 19.36 20.52 4.41
N LYS A 628 19.62 21.48 5.31
CA LYS A 628 19.95 21.20 6.71
C LYS A 628 18.76 20.60 7.46
N GLU A 629 17.57 21.17 7.30
CA GLU A 629 16.33 20.71 7.95
C GLU A 629 16.07 19.23 7.63
N ILE A 630 16.06 18.87 6.35
CA ILE A 630 15.76 17.51 5.92
C ILE A 630 16.95 16.55 6.11
N GLY A 631 18.18 17.04 6.03
CA GLY A 631 19.38 16.28 6.42
C GLY A 631 19.29 15.84 7.88
N ASN A 632 18.89 16.74 8.78
CA ASN A 632 18.64 16.42 10.19
C ASN A 632 17.52 15.38 10.38
N ALA A 633 16.42 15.50 9.62
CA ALA A 633 15.31 14.54 9.68
C ALA A 633 15.75 13.11 9.26
N LEU A 634 16.63 13.00 8.26
CA LEU A 634 17.22 11.73 7.80
C LEU A 634 18.54 11.37 8.49
N ASN A 635 19.02 12.21 9.42
CA ASN A 635 20.30 12.10 10.10
C ASN A 635 21.48 11.82 9.13
N ILE A 636 21.53 12.60 8.06
CA ILE A 636 22.62 12.69 7.09
C ILE A 636 22.98 14.17 6.94
N PHE A 637 24.14 14.46 6.36
CA PHE A 637 24.58 15.83 6.07
C PHE A 637 24.84 16.70 7.32
N SER A 638 25.21 16.06 8.44
CA SER A 638 25.34 16.71 9.75
C SER A 638 26.72 17.30 10.04
N ARG A 639 27.70 17.13 9.15
CA ARG A 639 29.08 17.61 9.35
C ARG A 639 29.32 18.94 8.64
N THR A 640 30.48 19.55 8.88
CA THR A 640 31.01 20.60 8.02
C THR A 640 31.77 20.00 6.84
N PRO A 641 31.94 20.74 5.72
CA PRO A 641 32.80 20.28 4.63
C PRO A 641 34.23 19.97 5.06
N GLU A 642 34.77 20.69 6.05
CA GLU A 642 36.10 20.44 6.61
C GLU A 642 36.14 19.07 7.32
N GLN A 643 35.16 18.78 8.17
CA GLN A 643 35.06 17.49 8.86
C GLN A 643 34.89 16.33 7.88
N TRP A 644 34.13 16.54 6.80
CA TRP A 644 33.99 15.57 5.72
C TRP A 644 35.33 15.31 5.02
N ASN A 645 36.04 16.38 4.64
CA ASN A 645 37.33 16.30 3.97
C ASN A 645 38.42 15.65 4.86
N SER A 646 38.44 15.95 6.16
CA SER A 646 39.31 15.28 7.13
C SER A 646 38.97 13.79 7.27
N SER A 647 37.70 13.41 7.22
CA SER A 647 37.32 11.99 7.22
C SER A 647 37.80 11.28 5.97
N LEU A 648 37.57 11.85 4.78
CA LEU A 648 38.08 11.30 3.53
C LEU A 648 39.61 11.11 3.56
N MET A 649 40.35 12.05 4.14
CA MET A 649 41.81 11.95 4.27
C MET A 649 42.22 10.69 5.05
N ARG A 650 41.51 10.35 6.13
CA ARG A 650 41.78 9.14 6.93
C ARG A 650 41.69 7.85 6.10
N PHE A 651 40.73 7.77 5.18
CA PHE A 651 40.47 6.55 4.41
C PHE A 651 41.21 6.51 3.08
N LYS A 652 41.35 7.65 2.38
CA LYS A 652 41.90 7.74 1.02
C LYS A 652 43.38 8.13 1.01
N CYS A 653 43.84 8.85 2.02
CA CYS A 653 45.20 9.41 2.09
C CYS A 653 45.87 9.10 3.44
N PRO A 654 45.91 7.83 3.92
CA PRO A 654 46.31 7.50 5.30
C PRO A 654 47.76 7.89 5.66
N ASN A 655 48.62 8.12 4.66
CA ASN A 655 50.02 8.50 4.83
C ASN A 655 50.28 9.99 4.56
N VAL A 656 49.24 10.80 4.45
CA VAL A 656 49.32 12.23 4.15
C VAL A 656 48.72 13.00 5.32
N THR A 657 49.46 13.96 5.88
CA THR A 657 48.94 14.85 6.92
C THR A 657 48.56 16.21 6.33
N GLU A 658 47.69 16.94 7.02
CA GLU A 658 47.33 18.29 6.62
C GLU A 658 48.54 19.22 6.60
N GLU A 659 49.47 19.10 7.55
CA GLU A 659 50.70 19.91 7.59
C GLU A 659 51.58 19.66 6.37
N PHE A 660 51.66 18.41 5.90
CA PHE A 660 52.39 18.06 4.69
C PHE A 660 51.76 18.74 3.46
N ILE A 661 50.43 18.73 3.34
CA ILE A 661 49.72 19.37 2.23
C ILE A 661 49.95 20.88 2.26
N LEU A 662 49.81 21.51 3.42
CA LEU A 662 50.01 22.96 3.59
C LEU A 662 51.45 23.37 3.25
N SER A 663 52.44 22.59 3.68
CA SER A 663 53.85 22.79 3.31
C SER A 663 54.07 22.73 1.79
N LYS A 664 53.48 21.73 1.12
CA LYS A 664 53.55 21.59 -0.35
C LYS A 664 52.83 22.73 -1.08
N ILE A 665 51.72 23.21 -0.55
CA ILE A 665 51.04 24.40 -1.09
C ILE A 665 51.97 25.63 -0.99
N GLU A 666 52.68 25.81 0.12
CA GLU A 666 53.63 26.91 0.28
C GLU A 666 54.82 26.81 -0.69
N GLU A 667 55.42 25.62 -0.83
CA GLU A 667 56.47 25.34 -1.83
C GLU A 667 55.98 25.69 -3.25
N ARG A 668 54.75 25.27 -3.58
CA ARG A 668 54.13 25.56 -4.87
C ARG A 668 53.92 27.06 -5.07
N GLN A 669 53.49 27.80 -4.05
CA GLN A 669 53.31 29.25 -4.14
C GLN A 669 54.64 29.98 -4.36
N LYS A 670 55.73 29.53 -3.71
CA LYS A 670 57.08 30.05 -3.97
C LYS A 670 57.53 29.78 -5.41
N ALA A 671 57.30 28.57 -5.92
CA ALA A 671 57.61 28.22 -7.32
C ALA A 671 56.84 29.12 -8.31
N ARG A 672 55.54 29.33 -8.09
CA ARG A 672 54.71 30.25 -8.90
C ARG A 672 55.21 31.70 -8.83
N GLY A 673 55.58 32.18 -7.64
CA GLY A 673 56.16 33.51 -7.45
C GLY A 673 57.45 33.71 -8.24
N ASN A 674 58.28 32.67 -8.32
CA ASN A 674 59.51 32.63 -9.11
C ASN A 674 59.29 32.33 -10.60
N LYS A 675 58.03 32.17 -11.05
CA LYS A 675 57.64 31.76 -12.42
C LYS A 675 58.18 30.38 -12.83
N ASP A 676 58.52 29.53 -11.87
CA ASP A 676 58.89 28.12 -12.11
C ASP A 676 57.62 27.26 -12.18
N TRP A 677 57.02 27.25 -13.37
CA TRP A 677 55.79 26.50 -13.63
C TRP A 677 56.01 24.99 -13.57
N ALA A 678 57.19 24.51 -13.97
CA ALA A 678 57.52 23.09 -13.96
C ALA A 678 57.55 22.53 -12.54
N ALA A 679 58.21 23.23 -11.59
CA ALA A 679 58.19 22.85 -10.19
C ALA A 679 56.78 22.95 -9.57
N ALA A 680 56.02 24.00 -9.92
CA ALA A 680 54.66 24.16 -9.43
C ALA A 680 53.70 23.05 -9.90
N ASP A 681 53.86 22.58 -11.14
CA ASP A 681 53.08 21.47 -11.72
C ASP A 681 53.53 20.12 -11.17
N ALA A 682 54.84 19.93 -10.93
CA ALA A 682 55.35 18.73 -10.27
C ALA A 682 54.77 18.56 -8.86
N ILE A 683 54.69 19.64 -8.07
CA ILE A 683 54.08 19.61 -6.73
C ILE A 683 52.57 19.33 -6.80
N ARG A 684 51.86 19.94 -7.75
CA ARG A 684 50.43 19.64 -7.96
C ARG A 684 50.23 18.16 -8.27
N LYS A 685 51.05 17.60 -9.16
CA LYS A 685 50.99 16.19 -9.53
C LYS A 685 51.34 15.27 -8.36
N GLU A 686 52.35 15.62 -7.55
CA GLU A 686 52.70 14.86 -6.34
C GLU A 686 51.50 14.74 -5.38
N LEU A 687 50.79 15.84 -5.16
CA LEU A 687 49.60 15.86 -4.32
C LEU A 687 48.44 15.09 -4.96
N GLU A 688 48.23 15.23 -6.28
CA GLU A 688 47.18 14.50 -7.00
C GLU A 688 47.41 12.98 -7.00
N ASP A 689 48.65 12.53 -7.18
CA ASP A 689 49.06 11.12 -7.10
C ASP A 689 48.84 10.56 -5.67
N LYS A 690 48.88 11.43 -4.66
CA LYS A 690 48.56 11.12 -3.26
C LYS A 690 47.06 11.28 -2.94
N GLY A 691 46.21 11.54 -3.93
CA GLY A 691 44.76 11.67 -3.76
C GLY A 691 44.29 13.05 -3.28
N VAL A 692 45.10 14.10 -3.41
CA VAL A 692 44.77 15.48 -3.01
C VAL A 692 44.69 16.39 -4.23
N VAL A 693 43.56 17.06 -4.42
CA VAL A 693 43.33 18.00 -5.53
C VAL A 693 43.45 19.43 -5.03
N LEU A 694 44.21 20.25 -5.75
CA LEU A 694 44.38 21.68 -5.47
C LEU A 694 43.43 22.54 -6.31
N GLU A 695 42.73 23.47 -5.67
CA GLU A 695 41.83 24.44 -6.29
C GLU A 695 42.37 25.86 -6.06
N ASP A 696 42.80 26.54 -7.13
CA ASP A 696 43.30 27.92 -7.03
C ASP A 696 42.12 28.91 -7.00
N LYS A 697 41.96 29.64 -5.88
CA LYS A 697 40.95 30.68 -5.66
C LYS A 697 41.60 32.07 -5.63
N LYS A 698 40.79 33.14 -5.61
CA LYS A 698 41.29 34.52 -5.53
C LYS A 698 42.08 34.82 -4.25
N GLU A 699 41.70 34.18 -3.15
CA GLU A 699 42.26 34.41 -1.81
C GLU A 699 43.40 33.43 -1.46
N GLY A 700 43.70 32.46 -2.33
CA GLY A 700 44.73 31.44 -2.10
C GLY A 700 44.45 30.12 -2.80
N THR A 701 45.28 29.11 -2.56
CA THR A 701 45.04 27.73 -3.02
C THR A 701 44.32 26.94 -1.93
N ALA A 702 43.11 26.49 -2.22
CA ALA A 702 42.39 25.51 -1.42
C ALA A 702 42.76 24.09 -1.86
N TRP A 703 42.45 23.09 -1.04
CA TRP A 703 42.67 21.69 -1.36
C TRP A 703 41.48 20.83 -0.90
N LYS A 704 41.31 19.68 -1.53
CA LYS A 704 40.33 18.65 -1.14
C LYS A 704 40.86 17.24 -1.44
N VAL A 705 40.35 16.24 -0.73
CA VAL A 705 40.62 14.84 -1.03
C VAL A 705 39.83 14.40 -2.26
N LYS A 706 40.46 13.59 -3.11
CA LYS A 706 39.84 12.99 -4.29
C LYS A 706 39.00 11.79 -3.84
N VAL A 707 37.71 11.83 -4.18
CA VAL A 707 36.75 10.74 -3.89
C VAL A 707 36.83 9.66 -4.95
#